data_AF-A0A6H9LPA3-F1
#
_entry.id   AF-A0A6H9LPA3-F1
#
_cell.length_a   1.000
_cell.length_b   1.000
_cell.length_c   1.000
_cell.angle_alpha   90.00
_cell.angle_beta   90.00
_cell.angle_gamma   90.00
#
_symmetry.space_group_name_H-M   'P 1'
#
loop_
_entity.id
_entity.type
_entity.pdbx_description
1 polymer ?
#
loop_
_entity_poly.entity_id
_entity_poly.type
_entity_poly.pdbx_seq_one_letter_code
_entity_poly.pdbx_strand_id
1 'polypeptide(L)'
;MKLLIKSFILFTVLFLVNNSLIAQAVFLDSNSTSCNFETMTIVPESEVTFYFRWVNNLDTSIGSILNIFEISSPDNLDLSNMESEILDISFPEYFELNFSIIKDSISDSFYRIGLSGNSNNIGLPKDYNDIAFSITIGPFSKLDAGKSIIIENGFWLWKLINSSNSFQPDWNGPFQFVISECVDSIDTDGDYDGIMDGCDPCLNDTLNDFDNDDICGMEDNCPYLYNPLQLDSNDDGIGDLCDNPRLVYIDSVFGLGSHRRTIETGKEVAFVFKVVNESEYFYYGITNGFKVYSPDGAQWGKIIGETVQPLSFWYSLFDLVYSIGFNYNDGITPDTISYGGASLFGSGLPPNFNQQSYIIKIGPIHPNQTGKTICIDSTFYTPTGLWHWTNSSGGYIPQWGGPYCYTIENITRTWHVSLDGNGDFTTIQSALNAANHFDTVLVAPGTYTGPLNTELDFNNKKLYLISEEGPESTIIDCQDTYQGFVFTALAESLVVVEGFTITNGYNSGGGGGIKIINSSPIFKNCIISDCHSGVYHGGGIQIQGELSAPLFQNCTIKNNTANTSGAGAFIGGQATPIFESCLFVNNESYEGSAATVIQASPTFRNCTMVNNQSTYTTIYVLATSYPVFENNIIAYNTGYPIVLSAGPNNWPNYPLFQCNNFYGNSRGDWGYELAPYFGVDGNISENPYFCDTTNNLFTLGSISSCLPENNSCNQLIGAFGQGCEIYLNRIFPNPVHLLKAFNINNELINLISSDLPEGYSSAEINTGSILINGTLSPDSVNLFSTHPAVAGEGLLLKISANHFILSYGFLYDVTEQEYTISGEMNDGTPFEIMSDFTFVGHRSGDVNLDGTVDISDLVYAVGIFFDGATPPARDEAIDIDRNGIIDIGDIVKLVDYMF
;
A
#
# COMPACT_ATOMS: atom_id res chain seq x y z
N MET A 1 -5.49 -2.77 34.75
CA MET A 1 -6.69 -3.49 35.21
C MET A 1 -6.23 -4.73 35.97
N LYS A 2 -6.58 -4.84 37.26
CA LYS A 2 -6.41 -6.08 38.03
C LYS A 2 -7.26 -7.17 37.36
N LEU A 3 -6.65 -8.14 36.67
CA LEU A 3 -7.33 -9.41 36.43
C LEU A 3 -7.25 -10.20 37.73
N LEU A 4 -8.42 -10.56 38.26
CA LEU A 4 -8.56 -11.53 39.34
C LEU A 4 -7.91 -12.84 38.89
N ILE A 5 -6.75 -13.17 39.45
CA ILE A 5 -6.24 -14.55 39.44
C ILE A 5 -7.19 -15.32 40.35
N LYS A 6 -8.18 -16.01 39.76
CA LYS A 6 -8.89 -17.09 40.45
C LYS A 6 -7.85 -18.18 40.74
N SER A 7 -7.91 -18.77 41.92
CA SER A 7 -7.05 -19.89 42.31
C SER A 7 -7.41 -21.11 41.46
N PHE A 8 -6.47 -21.63 40.66
CA PHE A 8 -6.69 -22.80 39.79
C PHE A 8 -5.76 -23.96 40.17
N ILE A 9 -6.24 -25.18 39.96
CA ILE A 9 -5.42 -26.40 39.99
C ILE A 9 -5.01 -26.71 38.54
N LEU A 10 -3.73 -26.99 38.31
CA LEU A 10 -3.20 -27.41 37.00
C LEU A 10 -2.85 -28.89 37.05
N PHE A 11 -3.38 -29.67 36.11
CA PHE A 11 -3.05 -31.10 35.96
C PHE A 11 -2.54 -31.34 34.54
N THR A 12 -1.36 -31.94 34.39
CA THR A 12 -0.79 -32.28 33.08
C THR A 12 -0.54 -33.78 32.98
N VAL A 13 -0.97 -34.38 31.86
CA VAL A 13 -0.73 -35.77 31.51
C VAL A 13 0.05 -35.83 30.20
N LEU A 14 1.18 -36.54 30.18
CA LEU A 14 1.91 -36.86 28.94
C LEU A 14 1.80 -38.36 28.67
N PHE A 15 1.55 -38.71 27.42
CA PHE A 15 1.41 -40.08 26.94
C PHE A 15 2.60 -40.42 26.06
N LEU A 16 3.41 -41.38 26.48
CA LEU A 16 4.58 -41.83 25.72
C LEU A 16 4.43 -43.29 25.35
N VAL A 17 4.73 -43.63 24.09
CA VAL A 17 4.92 -45.01 23.64
C VAL A 17 6.39 -45.18 23.26
N ASN A 18 7.07 -46.15 23.85
CA ASN A 18 8.52 -46.36 23.68
C ASN A 18 9.34 -45.06 23.86
N ASN A 19 9.02 -44.29 24.90
CA ASN A 19 9.62 -42.97 25.22
C ASN A 19 9.40 -41.85 24.18
N SER A 20 8.53 -42.05 23.19
CA SER A 20 8.14 -40.99 22.24
C SER A 20 6.80 -40.39 22.66
N LEU A 21 6.72 -39.06 22.78
CA LEU A 21 5.49 -38.35 23.14
C LEU A 21 4.46 -38.47 22.00
N ILE A 22 3.32 -39.10 22.29
CA ILE A 22 2.24 -39.29 21.31
C ILE A 22 1.05 -38.38 21.60
N ALA A 23 0.81 -38.05 22.88
CA ALA A 23 -0.23 -37.09 23.25
C ALA A 23 0.13 -36.32 24.53
N GLN A 24 -0.46 -35.14 24.69
CA GLN A 24 -0.37 -34.32 25.90
C GLN A 24 -1.75 -33.73 26.22
N ALA A 25 -2.16 -33.81 27.48
CA ALA A 25 -3.36 -33.17 27.99
C ALA A 25 -3.03 -32.23 29.16
N VAL A 26 -3.58 -31.01 29.14
CA VAL A 26 -3.43 -30.01 30.21
C VAL A 26 -4.81 -29.57 30.65
N PHE A 27 -5.10 -29.72 31.95
CA PHE A 27 -6.40 -29.40 32.54
C PHE A 27 -6.31 -28.17 33.45
N LEU A 28 -7.21 -27.22 33.25
CA LEU A 28 -7.39 -25.98 34.00
C LEU A 28 -8.87 -25.87 34.44
N ASP A 29 -9.14 -25.55 35.70
CA ASP A 29 -10.53 -25.50 36.22
C ASP A 29 -11.41 -24.37 35.61
N SER A 30 -12.70 -24.67 35.54
CA SER A 30 -13.91 -23.95 35.15
C SER A 30 -14.25 -23.85 33.65
N ASN A 31 -15.01 -24.86 33.20
CA ASN A 31 -15.93 -24.87 32.05
C ASN A 31 -15.38 -25.02 30.63
N SER A 32 -14.18 -25.59 30.43
CA SER A 32 -13.80 -26.10 29.12
C SER A 32 -13.03 -27.41 29.22
N THR A 33 -13.68 -28.54 28.99
CA THR A 33 -12.99 -29.83 28.79
C THR A 33 -13.77 -30.71 27.82
N SER A 34 -13.51 -30.55 26.51
CA SER A 34 -13.69 -31.63 25.55
C SER A 34 -12.32 -31.96 24.98
N CYS A 35 -11.69 -33.01 25.51
CA CYS A 35 -10.72 -33.76 24.72
C CYS A 35 -11.35 -35.13 24.51
N ASN A 36 -12.00 -35.31 23.36
CA ASN A 36 -12.33 -36.64 22.88
C ASN A 36 -11.02 -37.23 22.37
N PHE A 37 -10.47 -38.16 23.12
CA PHE A 37 -9.41 -39.01 22.62
C PHE A 37 -10.08 -40.30 22.17
N GLU A 38 -10.09 -40.52 20.86
CA GLU A 38 -10.55 -41.78 20.27
C GLU A 38 -9.56 -42.91 20.59
N THR A 39 -10.04 -44.15 20.47
CA THR A 39 -9.29 -45.38 20.71
C THR A 39 -7.91 -45.33 20.07
N MET A 40 -6.86 -45.58 20.86
CA MET A 40 -5.48 -45.54 20.37
C MET A 40 -4.95 -46.95 20.13
N THR A 41 -4.45 -47.22 18.94
CA THR A 41 -3.89 -48.53 18.60
C THR A 41 -2.38 -48.53 18.85
N ILE A 42 -1.88 -49.49 19.64
CA ILE A 42 -0.45 -49.66 19.93
C ILE A 42 0.09 -50.96 19.35
N VAL A 43 1.32 -50.97 18.87
CA VAL A 43 1.94 -52.17 18.29
C VAL A 43 2.50 -53.10 19.37
N PRO A 44 2.53 -54.43 19.14
CA PRO A 44 3.23 -55.36 20.01
C PRO A 44 4.70 -54.96 20.25
N GLU A 45 5.23 -55.33 21.41
CA GLU A 45 6.54 -54.96 21.97
C GLU A 45 6.67 -53.51 22.44
N SER A 46 5.58 -52.73 22.39
CA SER A 46 5.55 -51.37 22.92
C SER A 46 5.34 -51.31 24.43
N GLU A 47 6.00 -50.36 25.08
CA GLU A 47 5.71 -49.92 26.45
C GLU A 47 4.96 -48.58 26.41
N VAL A 48 3.93 -48.46 27.25
CA VAL A 48 3.15 -47.22 27.40
C VAL A 48 3.46 -46.62 28.75
N THR A 49 3.98 -45.38 28.76
CA THR A 49 4.27 -44.62 29.97
C THR A 49 3.39 -43.40 30.08
N PHE A 50 2.74 -43.25 31.23
CA PHE A 50 1.94 -42.09 31.59
C PHE A 50 2.71 -41.24 32.58
N TYR A 51 2.90 -39.95 32.28
CA TYR A 51 3.48 -38.99 33.21
C TYR A 51 2.40 -38.06 33.72
N PHE A 52 2.32 -37.93 35.03
CA PHE A 52 1.38 -37.06 35.72
C PHE A 52 2.13 -35.98 36.49
N ARG A 53 1.71 -34.72 36.32
CA ARG A 53 2.17 -33.61 37.15
C ARG A 53 0.98 -32.83 37.67
N TRP A 54 0.95 -32.64 38.98
CA TRP A 54 -0.11 -31.94 39.67
C TRP A 54 0.43 -30.70 40.37
N VAL A 55 -0.13 -29.53 40.03
CA VAL A 55 0.21 -28.26 40.67
C VAL A 55 -1.01 -27.65 41.37
N ASN A 56 -0.95 -27.52 42.70
CA ASN A 56 -2.01 -26.92 43.53
C ASN A 56 -1.67 -25.47 43.89
N ASN A 57 -2.51 -24.48 43.54
CA ASN A 57 -2.29 -23.08 43.96
C ASN A 57 -3.33 -22.58 44.99
N LEU A 58 -3.96 -23.48 45.74
CA LEU A 58 -4.97 -23.13 46.75
C LEU A 58 -4.36 -22.95 48.15
N ASP A 59 -4.82 -21.94 48.86
CA ASP A 59 -4.32 -21.48 50.17
C ASP A 59 -4.78 -22.36 51.37
N THR A 60 -5.21 -23.61 51.14
CA THR A 60 -5.92 -24.48 52.11
C THR A 60 -5.41 -25.92 52.14
N SER A 61 -5.28 -26.51 53.33
CA SER A 61 -4.88 -27.92 53.54
C SER A 61 -5.99 -28.92 53.15
N ILE A 62 -5.62 -30.00 52.46
CA ILE A 62 -6.53 -31.02 51.89
C ILE A 62 -6.46 -32.36 52.66
N GLY A 63 -7.63 -32.93 53.04
CA GLY A 63 -7.79 -34.20 53.78
C GLY A 63 -7.47 -35.52 53.03
N SER A 64 -7.38 -36.61 53.81
CA SER A 64 -6.78 -37.96 53.57
C SER A 64 -7.32 -38.87 52.45
N ILE A 65 -6.36 -39.64 51.87
CA ILE A 65 -6.39 -40.73 50.86
C ILE A 65 -6.93 -40.31 49.49
N LEU A 66 -6.06 -40.39 48.46
CA LEU A 66 -6.38 -40.02 47.09
C LEU A 66 -6.30 -41.26 46.19
N ASN A 67 -7.44 -41.77 45.73
CA ASN A 67 -7.48 -42.69 44.58
C ASN A 67 -7.51 -41.82 43.32
N ILE A 68 -6.54 -42.01 42.41
CA ILE A 68 -6.37 -41.11 41.27
C ILE A 68 -6.99 -41.70 40.00
N PHE A 69 -6.77 -42.99 39.74
CA PHE A 69 -7.22 -43.66 38.50
C PHE A 69 -7.62 -45.12 38.74
N GLU A 70 -8.48 -45.63 37.86
CA GLU A 70 -8.77 -47.06 37.71
C GLU A 70 -8.26 -47.54 36.35
N ILE A 71 -7.52 -48.66 36.35
CA ILE A 71 -7.08 -49.32 35.13
C ILE A 71 -7.72 -50.69 35.07
N SER A 72 -8.32 -50.99 33.93
CA SER A 72 -8.95 -52.28 33.67
C SER A 72 -8.53 -52.85 32.32
N SER A 73 -8.59 -54.16 32.19
CA SER A 73 -8.57 -54.81 30.88
C SER A 73 -9.87 -55.58 30.71
N PRO A 74 -10.80 -55.12 29.85
CA PRO A 74 -12.03 -55.87 29.57
C PRO A 74 -11.74 -57.25 28.95
N ASP A 75 -10.58 -57.40 28.31
CA ASP A 75 -10.16 -58.63 27.62
C ASP A 75 -9.24 -59.53 28.46
N ASN A 76 -9.21 -59.33 29.79
CA ASN A 76 -8.39 -60.10 30.74
C ASN A 76 -6.89 -60.15 30.39
N LEU A 77 -6.32 -59.03 29.93
CA LEU A 77 -4.87 -58.88 29.82
C LEU A 77 -4.22 -58.99 31.22
N ASP A 78 -3.12 -59.72 31.33
CA ASP A 78 -2.37 -59.79 32.58
C ASP A 78 -1.57 -58.50 32.77
N LEU A 79 -2.06 -57.63 33.66
CA LEU A 79 -1.46 -56.36 34.00
C LEU A 79 -0.53 -56.43 35.23
N SER A 80 -0.14 -57.64 35.68
CA SER A 80 0.68 -57.82 36.88
C SER A 80 2.09 -57.22 36.80
N ASN A 81 2.60 -56.94 35.59
CA ASN A 81 3.90 -56.30 35.34
C ASN A 81 3.86 -54.76 35.35
N MET A 82 2.77 -54.12 35.82
CA MET A 82 2.75 -52.66 35.96
C MET A 82 3.81 -52.18 36.95
N GLU A 83 4.60 -51.18 36.53
CA GLU A 83 5.55 -50.49 37.38
C GLU A 83 5.15 -49.03 37.56
N SER A 84 5.34 -48.51 38.78
CA SER A 84 5.10 -47.10 39.10
C SER A 84 6.35 -46.48 39.69
N GLU A 85 6.73 -45.29 39.23
CA GLU A 85 7.89 -44.56 39.73
C GLU A 85 7.48 -43.15 40.15
N ILE A 86 8.06 -42.66 41.27
CA ILE A 86 7.89 -41.27 41.66
C ILE A 86 9.06 -40.46 41.14
N LEU A 87 8.76 -39.44 40.33
CA LEU A 87 9.78 -38.72 39.56
C LEU A 87 10.31 -37.49 40.29
N ASP A 88 9.45 -36.78 41.02
CA ASP A 88 9.87 -35.64 41.83
C ASP A 88 8.92 -35.42 43.03
N ILE A 89 9.49 -35.37 44.23
CA ILE A 89 8.81 -34.98 45.47
C ILE A 89 9.71 -34.00 46.22
N SER A 90 9.23 -32.78 46.42
CA SER A 90 9.90 -31.81 47.29
C SER A 90 9.29 -31.82 48.71
N PHE A 91 9.84 -32.61 49.65
CA PHE A 91 9.56 -32.48 51.10
C PHE A 91 10.85 -32.47 51.95
N PRO A 92 10.87 -31.82 53.13
CA PRO A 92 11.89 -32.04 54.15
C PRO A 92 11.54 -33.23 55.07
N GLU A 93 12.48 -34.19 55.16
CA GLU A 93 12.75 -35.31 56.08
C GLU A 93 11.66 -36.06 56.90
N TYR A 94 10.37 -35.72 56.92
CA TYR A 94 9.38 -36.40 57.80
C TYR A 94 8.02 -36.80 57.17
N PHE A 95 7.92 -36.92 55.84
CA PHE A 95 6.72 -37.45 55.17
C PHE A 95 7.08 -38.59 54.20
N GLU A 96 6.54 -39.79 54.44
CA GLU A 96 6.56 -40.88 53.46
C GLU A 96 5.20 -40.92 52.73
N LEU A 97 5.24 -40.72 51.41
CA LEU A 97 4.13 -41.03 50.49
C LEU A 97 4.40 -42.40 49.87
N ASN A 98 3.42 -43.30 49.94
CA ASN A 98 3.49 -44.61 49.30
C ASN A 98 2.45 -44.71 48.18
N PHE A 99 2.91 -45.13 47.00
CA PHE A 99 2.03 -45.62 45.95
C PHE A 99 1.56 -47.02 46.32
N SER A 100 0.24 -47.23 46.25
CA SER A 100 -0.34 -48.57 46.35
C SER A 100 -1.09 -48.87 45.07
N ILE A 101 -0.61 -49.88 44.34
CA ILE A 101 -1.40 -50.57 43.32
C ILE A 101 -2.20 -51.63 44.06
N ILE A 102 -3.50 -51.41 44.19
CA ILE A 102 -4.41 -52.34 44.86
C ILE A 102 -5.14 -53.12 43.78
N LYS A 103 -4.81 -54.41 43.66
CA LYS A 103 -5.59 -55.34 42.84
C LYS A 103 -6.95 -55.54 43.49
N ASP A 104 -8.03 -55.33 42.74
CA ASP A 104 -9.38 -55.54 43.29
C ASP A 104 -9.57 -57.03 43.59
N SER A 105 -9.94 -57.35 44.83
CA SER A 105 -10.09 -58.74 45.29
C SER A 105 -11.21 -59.53 44.59
N ILE A 106 -12.05 -58.85 43.81
CA ILE A 106 -13.24 -59.43 43.15
C ILE A 106 -12.98 -59.75 41.67
N SER A 107 -11.95 -59.18 41.05
CA SER A 107 -11.67 -59.31 39.61
C SER A 107 -10.17 -59.26 39.30
N ASP A 108 -9.65 -60.23 38.55
CA ASP A 108 -8.23 -60.30 38.18
C ASP A 108 -7.78 -59.18 37.20
N SER A 109 -8.74 -58.42 36.67
CA SER A 109 -8.57 -57.51 35.53
C SER A 109 -8.72 -56.03 35.89
N PHE A 110 -8.78 -55.70 37.19
CA PHE A 110 -8.94 -54.33 37.70
C PHE A 110 -7.87 -53.97 38.74
N TYR A 111 -7.21 -52.84 38.51
CA TYR A 111 -6.18 -52.28 39.36
C TYR A 111 -6.53 -50.84 39.73
N ARG A 112 -6.54 -50.54 41.02
CA ARG A 112 -6.69 -49.17 41.54
C ARG A 112 -5.34 -48.60 41.91
N ILE A 113 -5.08 -47.36 41.49
CA ILE A 113 -3.83 -46.67 41.82
C ILE A 113 -4.15 -45.48 42.72
N GLY A 114 -3.60 -45.51 43.92
CA GLY A 114 -3.82 -44.49 44.94
C GLY A 114 -2.54 -44.06 45.66
N LEU A 115 -2.56 -42.82 46.15
CA LEU A 115 -1.56 -42.26 47.05
C LEU A 115 -2.03 -42.42 48.50
N SER A 116 -1.20 -43.03 49.34
CA SER A 116 -1.44 -43.17 50.77
C SER A 116 -0.29 -42.60 51.61
N GLY A 117 -0.61 -42.03 52.78
CA GLY A 117 0.36 -41.47 53.72
C GLY A 117 0.12 -41.99 55.13
N ASN A 118 1.19 -42.14 55.93
CA ASN A 118 1.19 -42.86 57.20
C ASN A 118 0.69 -42.09 58.45
N SER A 119 0.09 -40.89 58.32
CA SER A 119 -0.30 -40.09 59.49
C SER A 119 -1.79 -39.69 59.52
N ASN A 120 -2.41 -39.73 60.70
CA ASN A 120 -3.84 -39.44 60.92
C ASN A 120 -4.23 -37.95 60.80
N ASN A 121 -3.36 -37.10 60.25
CA ASN A 121 -3.63 -35.70 59.90
C ASN A 121 -3.03 -35.42 58.52
N ILE A 122 -3.64 -35.99 57.48
CA ILE A 122 -3.21 -35.77 56.10
C ILE A 122 -3.77 -34.41 55.66
N GLY A 123 -2.89 -33.42 55.62
CA GLY A 123 -3.09 -32.10 55.04
C GLY A 123 -1.80 -31.74 54.31
N LEU A 124 -1.80 -31.62 52.98
CA LEU A 124 -0.67 -30.99 52.29
C LEU A 124 -0.50 -29.58 52.89
N PRO A 125 0.67 -29.21 53.45
CA PRO A 125 0.84 -27.90 54.06
C PRO A 125 0.80 -26.80 53.00
N LYS A 126 0.43 -25.58 53.42
CA LYS A 126 0.19 -24.39 52.58
C LYS A 126 1.30 -24.04 51.56
N ASP A 127 2.51 -24.55 51.77
CA ASP A 127 3.70 -24.20 51.00
C ASP A 127 4.15 -25.29 50.00
N TYR A 128 3.39 -26.39 49.82
CA TYR A 128 3.80 -27.54 48.99
C TYR A 128 2.78 -27.87 47.90
N ASN A 129 3.16 -27.59 46.65
CA ASN A 129 2.20 -27.38 45.57
C ASN A 129 2.49 -28.16 44.28
N ASP A 130 3.51 -29.04 44.19
CA ASP A 130 3.86 -29.74 42.94
C ASP A 130 4.25 -31.22 43.21
N ILE A 131 3.55 -32.17 42.58
CA ILE A 131 3.83 -33.61 42.67
C ILE A 131 3.89 -34.19 41.26
N ALA A 132 4.95 -34.95 40.94
CA ALA A 132 5.09 -35.64 39.66
C ALA A 132 5.40 -37.13 39.82
N PHE A 133 4.71 -37.97 39.04
CA PHE A 133 4.89 -39.43 39.05
C PHE A 133 4.61 -40.04 37.66
N SER A 134 5.10 -41.25 37.42
CA SER A 134 4.81 -42.02 36.21
C SER A 134 4.35 -43.44 36.49
N ILE A 135 3.60 -43.99 35.54
CA ILE A 135 3.15 -45.38 35.52
C ILE A 135 3.50 -45.95 34.14
N THR A 136 4.17 -47.10 34.11
CA THR A 136 4.54 -47.79 32.87
C THR A 136 3.86 -49.15 32.81
N ILE A 137 3.30 -49.46 31.63
CA ILE A 137 2.59 -50.71 31.34
C ILE A 137 3.15 -51.31 30.04
N GLY A 138 3.61 -52.56 30.10
CA GLY A 138 4.24 -53.26 28.98
C GLY A 138 5.61 -53.85 29.37
N PRO A 139 6.38 -54.38 28.41
CA PRO A 139 6.10 -54.44 26.97
C PRO A 139 5.02 -55.50 26.66
N PHE A 140 4.09 -55.16 25.76
CA PHE A 140 3.02 -56.09 25.36
C PHE A 140 3.53 -57.13 24.37
N SER A 141 3.08 -58.38 24.47
CA SER A 141 3.52 -59.41 23.53
C SER A 141 2.64 -59.43 22.27
N LYS A 142 3.11 -60.06 21.19
CA LYS A 142 2.28 -60.31 20.00
C LYS A 142 1.01 -61.13 20.27
N LEU A 143 0.99 -61.91 21.36
CA LEU A 143 -0.19 -62.69 21.78
C LEU A 143 -1.27 -61.83 22.44
N ASP A 144 -0.97 -60.55 22.68
CA ASP A 144 -1.90 -59.60 23.29
C ASP A 144 -2.63 -58.75 22.24
N ALA A 145 -2.38 -58.98 20.94
CA ALA A 145 -3.10 -58.33 19.85
C ALA A 145 -4.62 -58.54 19.97
N GLY A 146 -5.37 -57.50 19.64
CA GLY A 146 -6.83 -57.42 19.81
C GLY A 146 -7.31 -57.17 21.25
N LYS A 147 -6.43 -57.25 22.27
CA LYS A 147 -6.82 -56.96 23.66
C LYS A 147 -6.76 -55.47 23.96
N SER A 148 -7.67 -55.05 24.83
CA SER A 148 -7.81 -53.67 25.24
C SER A 148 -7.34 -53.41 26.67
N ILE A 149 -6.81 -52.21 26.88
CA ILE A 149 -6.57 -51.61 28.19
C ILE A 149 -7.42 -50.35 28.28
N ILE A 150 -8.19 -50.24 29.34
CA ILE A 150 -9.05 -49.09 29.60
C ILE A 150 -8.57 -48.39 30.87
N ILE A 151 -8.33 -47.08 30.76
CA ILE A 151 -8.02 -46.21 31.89
C ILE A 151 -9.17 -45.25 32.09
N GLU A 152 -9.72 -45.22 33.30
CA GLU A 152 -10.87 -44.39 33.66
C GLU A 152 -10.59 -43.58 34.93
N ASN A 153 -11.36 -42.51 35.11
CA ASN A 153 -11.38 -41.78 36.36
C ASN A 153 -11.97 -42.65 37.47
N GLY A 154 -11.20 -42.87 38.55
CA GLY A 154 -11.72 -43.53 39.73
C GLY A 154 -12.72 -42.65 40.48
N PHE A 155 -13.84 -43.21 40.90
CA PHE A 155 -14.76 -42.51 41.81
C PHE A 155 -14.09 -42.30 43.18
N TRP A 156 -14.24 -41.10 43.78
CA TRP A 156 -14.77 -40.86 45.15
C TRP A 156 -14.21 -39.62 45.91
N LEU A 157 -15.16 -38.80 46.40
CA LEU A 157 -15.22 -37.93 47.59
C LEU A 157 -13.94 -37.28 48.14
N TRP A 158 -13.68 -36.06 47.68
CA TRP A 158 -12.90 -35.06 48.43
C TRP A 158 -13.76 -34.49 49.56
N LYS A 159 -13.38 -34.69 50.82
CA LYS A 159 -13.97 -33.95 51.95
C LYS A 159 -12.99 -32.91 52.46
N LEU A 160 -13.13 -31.67 51.97
CA LEU A 160 -12.52 -30.51 52.61
C LEU A 160 -12.97 -30.48 54.07
N ILE A 161 -12.01 -30.43 54.99
CA ILE A 161 -12.29 -30.20 56.41
C ILE A 161 -12.78 -28.74 56.49
N ASN A 162 -14.10 -28.55 56.37
CA ASN A 162 -14.89 -27.31 56.55
C ASN A 162 -15.60 -26.70 55.32
N SER A 163 -15.82 -27.42 54.23
CA SER A 163 -16.82 -26.99 53.23
C SER A 163 -17.54 -28.17 52.59
N SER A 164 -18.84 -28.01 52.35
CA SER A 164 -19.74 -29.03 51.78
C SER A 164 -19.58 -29.24 50.28
N ASN A 165 -18.51 -28.73 49.66
CA ASN A 165 -18.28 -28.85 48.23
C ASN A 165 -17.17 -29.87 47.97
N SER A 166 -17.54 -31.00 47.38
CA SER A 166 -16.63 -31.93 46.73
C SER A 166 -16.14 -31.30 45.42
N PHE A 167 -14.83 -31.24 45.22
CA PHE A 167 -14.24 -30.95 43.91
C PHE A 167 -14.10 -32.26 43.13
N GLN A 168 -14.60 -32.29 41.89
CA GLN A 168 -14.38 -33.38 40.93
C GLN A 168 -13.71 -32.79 39.69
N PRO A 169 -12.52 -33.25 39.28
CA PRO A 169 -12.06 -33.05 37.92
C PRO A 169 -12.91 -33.93 36.98
N ASP A 170 -13.80 -33.30 36.19
CA ASP A 170 -14.56 -33.98 35.15
C ASP A 170 -13.67 -34.18 33.91
N TRP A 171 -13.23 -35.41 33.68
CA TRP A 171 -12.81 -35.87 32.36
C TRP A 171 -13.96 -36.71 31.77
N ASN A 172 -14.40 -36.33 30.56
CA ASN A 172 -15.46 -37.01 29.83
C ASN A 172 -14.86 -38.18 29.03
N GLY A 173 -14.97 -39.40 29.56
CA GLY A 173 -14.79 -40.65 28.81
C GLY A 173 -13.61 -41.51 29.28
N PRO A 174 -13.61 -42.82 28.99
CA PRO A 174 -12.49 -43.72 29.26
C PRO A 174 -11.43 -43.68 28.13
N PHE A 175 -10.14 -43.83 28.47
CA PHE A 175 -9.05 -44.00 27.48
C PHE A 175 -8.92 -45.48 27.16
N GLN A 176 -9.20 -45.88 25.92
CA GLN A 176 -9.04 -47.26 25.47
C GLN A 176 -7.83 -47.39 24.53
N PHE A 177 -6.92 -48.31 24.87
CA PHE A 177 -5.82 -48.75 24.01
C PHE A 177 -6.12 -50.13 23.47
N VAL A 178 -5.98 -50.35 22.17
CA VAL A 178 -6.11 -51.68 21.53
C VAL A 178 -4.76 -52.08 20.95
N ILE A 179 -4.33 -53.31 21.18
CA ILE A 179 -3.06 -53.80 20.63
C ILE A 179 -3.28 -54.27 19.18
N SER A 180 -2.58 -53.68 18.19
CA SER A 180 -2.78 -53.94 16.75
C SER A 180 -2.44 -55.37 16.32
N GLU A 181 -3.18 -55.92 15.36
CA GLU A 181 -2.84 -57.16 14.63
C GLU A 181 -1.97 -56.93 13.38
N CYS A 182 -1.80 -55.68 12.94
CA CYS A 182 -1.29 -55.36 11.61
C CYS A 182 0.20 -54.96 11.60
N VAL A 183 1.01 -55.60 10.74
CA VAL A 183 2.38 -55.20 10.39
C VAL A 183 2.54 -55.28 8.87
N ASP A 184 2.91 -54.19 8.21
CA ASP A 184 3.80 -54.28 7.04
C ASP A 184 4.79 -53.12 7.01
N SER A 185 5.95 -53.40 6.43
CA SER A 185 7.21 -52.65 6.48
C SER A 185 7.33 -51.52 5.43
N ILE A 186 6.22 -51.16 4.79
CA ILE A 186 6.15 -50.09 3.80
C ILE A 186 4.93 -49.23 4.15
N ASP A 187 5.25 -48.03 4.64
CA ASP A 187 4.36 -46.96 5.07
C ASP A 187 3.75 -46.26 3.85
N THR A 188 2.75 -46.89 3.22
CA THR A 188 1.91 -46.23 2.22
C THR A 188 0.43 -46.39 2.58
N ASP A 189 -0.23 -45.24 2.62
CA ASP A 189 -1.68 -45.04 2.64
C ASP A 189 -2.00 -44.54 1.22
N GLY A 190 -2.42 -45.47 0.37
CA GLY A 190 -2.47 -45.31 -1.09
C GLY A 190 -3.57 -44.37 -1.57
N ASP A 191 -4.66 -44.28 -0.83
CA ASP A 191 -5.78 -43.39 -1.13
C ASP A 191 -5.87 -42.18 -0.19
N TYR A 192 -5.09 -42.14 0.89
CA TYR A 192 -4.99 -41.06 1.87
C TYR A 192 -6.20 -40.95 2.80
N ASP A 193 -6.83 -42.06 3.13
CA ASP A 193 -7.99 -42.16 4.02
C ASP A 193 -7.60 -42.32 5.51
N GLY A 194 -6.31 -42.53 5.79
CA GLY A 194 -5.76 -42.76 7.12
C GLY A 194 -5.65 -44.24 7.53
N ILE A 195 -5.99 -45.17 6.65
CA ILE A 195 -5.84 -46.62 6.78
C ILE A 195 -4.66 -47.06 5.88
N MET A 196 -3.67 -47.74 6.45
CA MET A 196 -2.51 -48.19 5.65
C MET A 196 -2.91 -49.32 4.70
N ASP A 197 -2.32 -49.35 3.50
CA ASP A 197 -2.62 -50.31 2.42
C ASP A 197 -2.67 -51.78 2.89
N GLY A 198 -1.79 -52.16 3.82
CA GLY A 198 -1.73 -53.54 4.33
C GLY A 198 -2.95 -53.99 5.15
N CYS A 199 -3.80 -53.04 5.55
CA CYS A 199 -4.95 -53.23 6.45
C CYS A 199 -6.22 -52.56 5.93
N ASP A 200 -6.18 -52.03 4.72
CA ASP A 200 -7.29 -51.35 4.06
C ASP A 200 -8.12 -52.35 3.24
N PRO A 201 -9.40 -52.60 3.59
CA PRO A 201 -10.32 -53.42 2.78
C PRO A 201 -10.59 -52.82 1.40
N CYS A 202 -10.40 -51.50 1.26
CA CYS A 202 -10.79 -50.66 0.15
C CYS A 202 -9.60 -49.83 -0.37
N LEU A 203 -8.45 -50.49 -0.58
CA LEU A 203 -7.11 -50.05 -1.05
C LEU A 203 -6.93 -48.80 -1.96
N ASN A 204 -7.97 -48.31 -2.63
CA ASN A 204 -7.90 -47.14 -3.51
C ASN A 204 -9.16 -46.26 -3.38
N ASP A 205 -9.85 -46.33 -2.26
CA ASP A 205 -11.14 -45.71 -2.01
C ASP A 205 -11.25 -45.05 -0.64
N THR A 206 -11.00 -43.74 -0.68
CA THR A 206 -11.10 -42.84 0.47
C THR A 206 -12.43 -42.83 1.22
N LEU A 207 -13.50 -43.35 0.61
CA LEU A 207 -14.82 -43.38 1.24
C LEU A 207 -15.00 -44.61 2.14
N ASN A 208 -14.21 -45.67 1.92
CA ASN A 208 -14.36 -46.97 2.57
C ASN A 208 -15.78 -47.57 2.46
N ASP A 209 -15.96 -48.76 3.04
CA ASP A 209 -17.28 -49.32 3.32
C ASP A 209 -17.91 -48.62 4.55
N PHE A 210 -18.46 -47.42 4.33
CA PHE A 210 -18.94 -46.56 5.41
C PHE A 210 -20.18 -47.14 6.14
N ASP A 211 -21.04 -47.87 5.42
CA ASP A 211 -22.28 -48.43 5.98
C ASP A 211 -22.18 -49.92 6.35
N ASN A 212 -21.02 -50.54 6.12
CA ASN A 212 -20.63 -51.90 6.45
C ASN A 212 -21.45 -52.97 5.70
N ASP A 213 -21.71 -52.75 4.41
CA ASP A 213 -22.43 -53.70 3.56
C ASP A 213 -21.53 -54.60 2.68
N ASP A 214 -20.22 -54.55 2.93
CA ASP A 214 -19.13 -55.24 2.23
C ASP A 214 -18.84 -54.69 0.82
N ILE A 215 -19.31 -53.48 0.48
CA ILE A 215 -19.00 -52.78 -0.78
C ILE A 215 -18.24 -51.47 -0.48
N CYS A 216 -17.13 -51.23 -1.19
CA CYS A 216 -16.35 -50.00 -1.01
C CYS A 216 -17.10 -48.79 -1.58
N GLY A 217 -17.11 -47.65 -0.88
CA GLY A 217 -17.92 -46.46 -1.16
C GLY A 217 -17.86 -45.86 -2.57
N MET A 218 -16.80 -46.08 -3.36
CA MET A 218 -16.74 -45.70 -4.78
C MET A 218 -17.47 -46.68 -5.70
N GLU A 219 -17.64 -47.93 -5.27
CA GLU A 219 -18.33 -49.01 -5.98
C GLU A 219 -19.75 -49.23 -5.43
N ASP A 220 -20.04 -48.65 -4.26
CA ASP A 220 -21.34 -48.67 -3.61
C ASP A 220 -22.30 -47.64 -4.23
N ASN A 221 -23.41 -48.11 -4.76
CA ASN A 221 -24.46 -47.26 -5.30
C ASN A 221 -25.35 -46.62 -4.21
N CYS A 222 -25.19 -46.98 -2.93
CA CYS A 222 -25.69 -46.26 -1.76
C CYS A 222 -24.67 -46.15 -0.61
N PRO A 223 -23.58 -45.36 -0.76
CA PRO A 223 -22.40 -45.30 0.14
C PRO A 223 -22.62 -45.02 1.64
N TYR A 224 -23.85 -44.77 2.07
CA TYR A 224 -24.20 -44.39 3.44
C TYR A 224 -25.42 -45.15 3.96
N LEU A 225 -25.94 -46.13 3.20
CA LEU A 225 -27.18 -46.83 3.51
C LEU A 225 -27.14 -48.30 3.09
N TYR A 226 -26.75 -49.16 4.04
CA TYR A 226 -26.56 -50.61 3.88
C TYR A 226 -27.48 -51.26 2.83
N ASN A 227 -26.91 -51.63 1.69
CA ASN A 227 -27.63 -52.19 0.55
C ASN A 227 -26.79 -53.24 -0.23
N PRO A 228 -26.41 -54.37 0.39
CA PRO A 228 -25.41 -55.31 -0.14
C PRO A 228 -25.81 -56.01 -1.46
N LEU A 229 -27.04 -55.80 -1.93
CA LEU A 229 -27.54 -56.30 -3.21
C LEU A 229 -27.33 -55.31 -4.36
N GLN A 230 -26.94 -54.07 -4.07
CA GLN A 230 -26.61 -53.02 -5.03
C GLN A 230 -27.66 -52.90 -6.15
N LEU A 231 -28.94 -53.11 -5.82
CA LEU A 231 -30.03 -53.08 -6.78
C LEU A 231 -30.19 -51.66 -7.31
N ASP A 232 -30.05 -51.51 -8.63
CA ASP A 232 -30.26 -50.28 -9.37
C ASP A 232 -31.25 -50.62 -10.49
N SER A 233 -32.54 -50.36 -10.25
CA SER A 233 -33.62 -50.73 -11.17
C SER A 233 -33.69 -49.82 -12.39
N ASN A 234 -33.04 -48.65 -12.37
CA ASN A 234 -33.10 -47.64 -13.42
C ASN A 234 -31.75 -47.44 -14.17
N ASP A 235 -30.69 -48.15 -13.76
CA ASP A 235 -29.31 -48.14 -14.29
C ASP A 235 -28.64 -46.75 -14.24
N ASP A 236 -28.98 -45.90 -13.27
CA ASP A 236 -28.42 -44.55 -13.14
C ASP A 236 -27.17 -44.43 -12.25
N GLY A 237 -26.76 -45.54 -11.62
CA GLY A 237 -25.60 -45.62 -10.74
C GLY A 237 -25.89 -45.29 -9.28
N ILE A 238 -27.16 -45.03 -8.91
CA ILE A 238 -27.63 -44.85 -7.53
C ILE A 238 -28.55 -46.03 -7.19
N GLY A 239 -28.33 -46.69 -6.06
CA GLY A 239 -29.11 -47.87 -5.69
C GLY A 239 -30.55 -47.51 -5.30
N ASP A 240 -31.51 -48.38 -5.60
CA ASP A 240 -32.95 -48.24 -5.33
C ASP A 240 -33.26 -47.83 -3.86
N LEU A 241 -32.36 -48.15 -2.93
CA LEU A 241 -32.50 -47.87 -1.50
C LEU A 241 -32.17 -46.42 -1.12
N CYS A 242 -31.29 -45.76 -1.86
CA CYS A 242 -30.89 -44.36 -1.71
C CYS A 242 -31.31 -43.48 -2.90
N ASP A 243 -31.85 -44.10 -3.96
CA ASP A 243 -32.54 -43.46 -5.06
C ASP A 243 -33.84 -42.85 -4.54
N ASN A 244 -33.72 -41.58 -4.16
CA ASN A 244 -34.83 -40.77 -3.69
C ASN A 244 -35.21 -39.81 -4.82
N PRO A 245 -36.43 -39.85 -5.36
CA PRO A 245 -36.76 -39.08 -6.54
C PRO A 245 -36.77 -37.59 -6.19
N ARG A 246 -36.08 -36.77 -7.02
CA ARG A 246 -36.33 -35.33 -7.36
C ARG A 246 -35.15 -34.39 -7.03
N LEU A 247 -34.42 -33.93 -8.05
CA LEU A 247 -33.28 -33.01 -7.90
C LEU A 247 -33.49 -31.65 -8.58
N VAL A 248 -33.23 -30.58 -7.83
CA VAL A 248 -32.77 -29.28 -8.37
C VAL A 248 -31.31 -29.16 -7.98
N TYR A 249 -30.40 -29.14 -8.94
CA TYR A 249 -28.96 -28.99 -8.72
C TYR A 249 -28.42 -27.71 -9.38
N ILE A 250 -27.29 -27.22 -8.87
CA ILE A 250 -26.48 -26.22 -9.57
C ILE A 250 -25.80 -26.94 -10.73
N ASP A 251 -26.25 -26.66 -11.94
CA ASP A 251 -25.78 -27.31 -13.18
C ASP A 251 -24.40 -26.77 -13.58
N SER A 252 -24.17 -25.47 -13.34
CA SER A 252 -22.87 -24.82 -13.60
C SER A 252 -22.75 -23.47 -12.89
N VAL A 253 -21.51 -23.05 -12.63
CA VAL A 253 -21.17 -21.69 -12.19
C VAL A 253 -20.16 -21.10 -13.16
N PHE A 254 -20.52 -19.97 -13.78
CA PHE A 254 -19.66 -19.25 -14.71
C PHE A 254 -18.99 -18.07 -14.02
N GLY A 255 -17.75 -17.74 -14.42
CA GLY A 255 -16.94 -16.69 -13.79
C GLY A 255 -15.97 -17.19 -12.70
N LEU A 256 -15.71 -18.50 -12.65
CA LEU A 256 -14.72 -19.11 -11.76
C LEU A 256 -13.31 -19.09 -12.37
N GLY A 257 -12.31 -18.94 -11.51
CA GLY A 257 -10.90 -19.11 -11.86
C GLY A 257 -10.52 -20.58 -12.10
N SER A 258 -9.25 -20.83 -12.44
CA SER A 258 -8.71 -22.17 -12.74
C SER A 258 -8.88 -23.21 -11.63
N HIS A 259 -9.23 -22.78 -10.41
CA HIS A 259 -9.60 -23.61 -9.28
C HIS A 259 -11.13 -23.59 -9.09
N ARG A 260 -11.76 -24.78 -8.94
CA ARG A 260 -13.23 -24.96 -8.94
C ARG A 260 -14.03 -24.21 -7.84
N ARG A 261 -13.40 -23.37 -7.00
CA ARG A 261 -14.07 -22.59 -5.93
C ARG A 261 -13.57 -21.15 -5.76
N THR A 262 -12.96 -20.56 -6.79
CA THR A 262 -12.49 -19.15 -6.74
C THR A 262 -13.25 -18.27 -7.71
N ILE A 263 -13.76 -17.13 -7.24
CA ILE A 263 -14.38 -16.09 -8.07
C ILE A 263 -13.31 -15.08 -8.46
N GLU A 264 -13.15 -14.86 -9.77
CA GLU A 264 -12.21 -13.85 -10.29
C GLU A 264 -12.78 -12.45 -10.12
N THR A 265 -11.98 -11.53 -9.59
CA THR A 265 -12.35 -10.11 -9.53
C THR A 265 -12.51 -9.52 -10.94
N GLY A 266 -13.43 -8.59 -11.11
CA GLY A 266 -13.73 -7.96 -12.41
C GLY A 266 -14.65 -8.79 -13.32
N LYS A 267 -14.98 -10.03 -12.96
CA LYS A 267 -15.96 -10.87 -13.66
C LYS A 267 -17.34 -10.79 -13.02
N GLU A 268 -18.38 -10.94 -13.85
CA GLU A 268 -19.72 -11.29 -13.39
C GLU A 268 -19.75 -12.80 -13.13
N VAL A 269 -20.36 -13.20 -12.02
CA VAL A 269 -20.54 -14.61 -11.65
C VAL A 269 -21.98 -15.00 -11.91
N ALA A 270 -22.20 -16.12 -12.59
CA ALA A 270 -23.53 -16.62 -12.89
C ALA A 270 -23.73 -18.04 -12.33
N PHE A 271 -24.69 -18.20 -11.42
CA PHE A 271 -25.15 -19.49 -10.92
C PHE A 271 -26.30 -20.00 -11.78
N VAL A 272 -26.13 -21.17 -12.40
CA VAL A 272 -27.15 -21.80 -13.24
C VAL A 272 -27.77 -22.97 -12.51
N PHE A 273 -29.09 -22.91 -12.33
CA PHE A 273 -29.90 -23.94 -11.67
C PHE A 273 -30.73 -24.66 -12.70
N LYS A 274 -30.81 -25.99 -12.60
CA LYS A 274 -31.64 -26.82 -13.47
C LYS A 274 -32.69 -27.56 -12.65
N VAL A 275 -33.94 -27.49 -13.10
CA VAL A 275 -35.07 -28.20 -12.48
C VAL A 275 -35.43 -29.42 -13.32
N VAL A 276 -35.47 -30.59 -12.67
CA VAL A 276 -35.85 -31.87 -13.29
C VAL A 276 -36.95 -32.55 -12.47
N ASN A 277 -37.99 -33.07 -13.12
CA ASN A 277 -38.96 -33.98 -12.54
C ASN A 277 -38.82 -35.35 -13.20
N GLU A 278 -38.10 -36.27 -12.56
CA GLU A 278 -37.82 -37.61 -13.07
C GLU A 278 -38.86 -38.64 -12.61
N SER A 279 -39.88 -38.23 -11.87
CA SER A 279 -40.92 -39.16 -11.40
C SER A 279 -42.02 -39.36 -12.43
N GLU A 280 -42.78 -40.45 -12.28
CA GLU A 280 -44.00 -40.73 -13.06
C GLU A 280 -45.23 -39.87 -12.68
N TYR A 281 -45.10 -38.99 -11.68
CA TYR A 281 -46.22 -38.22 -11.12
C TYR A 281 -46.12 -36.72 -11.40
N PHE A 282 -47.29 -36.07 -11.41
CA PHE A 282 -47.39 -34.61 -11.46
C PHE A 282 -47.13 -33.99 -10.07
N TYR A 283 -46.32 -32.93 -10.01
CA TYR A 283 -46.06 -32.21 -8.75
C TYR A 283 -46.68 -30.82 -8.67
N TYR A 284 -47.19 -30.50 -7.49
CA TYR A 284 -47.85 -29.24 -7.15
C TYR A 284 -47.14 -28.61 -5.93
N GLY A 285 -46.85 -27.31 -5.94
CA GLY A 285 -46.26 -26.60 -4.80
C GLY A 285 -45.81 -25.16 -5.09
N ILE A 286 -45.24 -24.53 -4.05
CA ILE A 286 -44.59 -23.20 -4.06
C ILE A 286 -43.11 -23.43 -3.68
N THR A 287 -42.17 -22.70 -4.30
CA THR A 287 -40.73 -22.75 -3.94
C THR A 287 -40.35 -21.64 -2.97
N ASN A 288 -39.44 -21.94 -2.03
CA ASN A 288 -38.83 -20.97 -1.11
C ASN A 288 -37.43 -20.65 -1.65
N GLY A 289 -37.14 -19.38 -1.97
CA GLY A 289 -35.98 -18.96 -2.81
C GLY A 289 -34.56 -19.17 -2.24
N PHE A 290 -33.60 -18.39 -2.76
CA PHE A 290 -32.16 -18.51 -2.48
C PHE A 290 -31.64 -17.32 -1.66
N LYS A 291 -30.54 -17.51 -0.95
CA LYS A 291 -29.78 -16.43 -0.31
C LYS A 291 -28.38 -16.37 -0.91
N VAL A 292 -27.95 -15.18 -1.29
CA VAL A 292 -26.55 -14.89 -1.60
C VAL A 292 -26.02 -14.01 -0.49
N TYR A 293 -24.88 -14.35 0.09
CA TYR A 293 -24.34 -13.60 1.20
C TYR A 293 -22.83 -13.75 1.28
N SER A 294 -22.18 -12.89 2.06
CA SER A 294 -20.79 -13.05 2.39
C SER A 294 -20.62 -13.15 3.91
N PRO A 295 -20.00 -14.23 4.42
CA PRO A 295 -19.67 -14.36 5.84
C PRO A 295 -18.71 -13.28 6.35
N ASP A 296 -17.87 -12.74 5.46
CA ASP A 296 -16.76 -11.82 5.75
C ASP A 296 -16.97 -10.42 5.13
N GLY A 297 -18.21 -10.10 4.74
CA GLY A 297 -18.61 -8.74 4.34
C GLY A 297 -18.13 -8.31 2.95
N ALA A 298 -18.03 -9.24 2.00
CA ALA A 298 -17.77 -8.95 0.59
C ALA A 298 -18.91 -8.13 0.00
N GLN A 299 -18.58 -7.12 -0.81
CA GLN A 299 -19.56 -6.27 -1.49
C GLN A 299 -19.55 -6.56 -3.00
N TRP A 300 -20.72 -6.66 -3.62
CA TRP A 300 -20.86 -6.91 -5.06
C TRP A 300 -21.80 -5.92 -5.75
N GLY A 301 -21.72 -5.90 -7.09
CA GLY A 301 -22.61 -5.13 -7.94
C GLY A 301 -24.06 -5.60 -7.92
N LYS A 302 -24.85 -5.25 -8.94
CA LYS A 302 -26.26 -5.60 -8.99
C LYS A 302 -26.46 -7.12 -9.10
N ILE A 303 -27.45 -7.64 -8.38
CA ILE A 303 -27.95 -9.02 -8.55
C ILE A 303 -29.06 -9.05 -9.62
N ILE A 304 -28.98 -9.98 -10.57
CA ILE A 304 -29.98 -10.16 -11.65
C ILE A 304 -30.42 -11.63 -11.70
N GLY A 305 -31.73 -11.89 -11.78
CA GLY A 305 -32.30 -13.22 -12.02
C GLY A 305 -32.96 -13.31 -13.39
N GLU A 306 -32.65 -14.33 -14.19
CA GLU A 306 -33.14 -14.53 -15.56
C GLU A 306 -33.57 -16.00 -15.83
N THR A 307 -34.47 -16.21 -16.80
CA THR A 307 -34.87 -17.55 -17.31
C THR A 307 -34.40 -17.76 -18.75
N VAL A 308 -34.05 -19.00 -19.12
CA VAL A 308 -33.30 -19.29 -20.37
C VAL A 308 -34.18 -19.47 -21.63
N GLN A 309 -35.53 -19.46 -21.56
CA GLN A 309 -36.39 -19.75 -22.74
C GLN A 309 -37.62 -18.81 -22.88
N PRO A 310 -38.06 -18.48 -24.12
CA PRO A 310 -39.16 -17.55 -24.37
C PRO A 310 -40.55 -18.09 -24.00
N LEU A 311 -41.29 -17.25 -23.27
CA LEU A 311 -42.57 -17.50 -22.61
C LEU A 311 -43.80 -17.52 -23.55
N SER A 312 -43.89 -18.42 -24.54
CA SER A 312 -45.09 -18.49 -25.41
C SER A 312 -45.94 -19.76 -25.26
N PHE A 313 -45.43 -20.84 -24.67
CA PHE A 313 -46.19 -22.09 -24.49
C PHE A 313 -46.63 -22.35 -23.02
N TRP A 314 -46.23 -21.47 -22.09
CA TRP A 314 -46.08 -21.85 -20.68
C TRP A 314 -47.09 -21.21 -19.71
N TYR A 315 -47.94 -20.30 -20.20
CA TYR A 315 -48.94 -19.59 -19.39
C TYR A 315 -50.00 -20.49 -18.74
N SER A 316 -50.12 -21.77 -19.14
CA SER A 316 -51.11 -22.70 -18.56
C SER A 316 -50.59 -23.60 -17.44
N LEU A 317 -49.28 -23.64 -17.20
CA LEU A 317 -48.68 -24.47 -16.13
C LEU A 317 -48.19 -23.65 -14.93
N PHE A 318 -47.84 -22.38 -15.15
CA PHE A 318 -47.33 -21.48 -14.12
C PHE A 318 -48.16 -20.19 -14.11
N ASP A 319 -48.91 -19.95 -13.04
CA ASP A 319 -49.51 -18.64 -12.79
C ASP A 319 -48.40 -17.73 -12.24
N LEU A 320 -47.67 -17.05 -13.13
CA LEU A 320 -46.50 -16.22 -12.78
C LEU A 320 -46.94 -14.96 -12.03
N VAL A 321 -46.83 -14.96 -10.70
CA VAL A 321 -46.79 -13.70 -9.93
C VAL A 321 -45.32 -13.31 -9.77
N TYR A 322 -44.87 -12.28 -10.49
CA TYR A 322 -43.53 -11.71 -10.32
C TYR A 322 -43.44 -10.97 -8.97
N SER A 323 -42.81 -11.59 -7.97
CA SER A 323 -42.17 -10.82 -6.89
C SER A 323 -40.75 -11.32 -6.64
N ILE A 324 -39.81 -10.89 -7.49
CA ILE A 324 -38.38 -10.88 -7.15
C ILE A 324 -38.19 -9.69 -6.19
N GLY A 325 -38.23 -9.94 -4.89
CA GLY A 325 -37.93 -8.92 -3.89
C GLY A 325 -36.41 -8.81 -3.71
N PHE A 326 -35.80 -7.74 -4.22
CA PHE A 326 -34.40 -7.42 -3.95
C PHE A 326 -34.33 -6.59 -2.67
N ASN A 327 -33.91 -7.18 -1.56
CA ASN A 327 -33.65 -6.41 -0.34
C ASN A 327 -32.15 -6.22 -0.16
N TYR A 328 -31.73 -4.98 -0.42
CA TYR A 328 -30.43 -4.37 -0.13
C TYR A 328 -29.22 -5.04 -0.82
N ASN A 329 -28.19 -4.24 -1.06
CA ASN A 329 -26.98 -4.61 -1.79
C ASN A 329 -25.79 -4.13 -0.95
N ASP A 330 -25.72 -4.63 0.28
CA ASP A 330 -24.77 -4.14 1.28
C ASP A 330 -23.66 -5.16 1.61
N GLY A 331 -23.86 -6.43 1.27
CA GLY A 331 -22.86 -7.50 1.47
C GLY A 331 -22.56 -7.82 2.94
N ILE A 332 -23.19 -7.11 3.89
CA ILE A 332 -23.03 -7.27 5.34
C ILE A 332 -24.19 -8.07 5.90
N THR A 333 -25.37 -7.95 5.29
CA THR A 333 -26.53 -8.76 5.58
C THR A 333 -26.81 -9.77 4.46
N PRO A 334 -27.52 -10.87 4.75
CA PRO A 334 -28.05 -11.78 3.74
C PRO A 334 -28.84 -11.10 2.60
N ASP A 335 -28.24 -10.92 1.42
CA ASP A 335 -28.96 -10.49 0.23
C ASP A 335 -29.86 -11.65 -0.24
N THR A 336 -31.15 -11.52 0.05
CA THR A 336 -32.10 -12.61 -0.18
C THR A 336 -32.73 -12.46 -1.55
N ILE A 337 -32.63 -13.52 -2.37
CA ILE A 337 -33.33 -13.62 -3.66
C ILE A 337 -34.50 -14.58 -3.45
N SER A 338 -35.64 -14.03 -3.01
CA SER A 338 -36.86 -14.82 -2.97
C SER A 338 -37.40 -15.00 -4.39
N TYR A 339 -37.40 -16.23 -4.91
CA TYR A 339 -38.28 -16.58 -6.01
C TYR A 339 -39.69 -16.76 -5.46
N GLY A 340 -40.45 -15.66 -5.39
CA GLY A 340 -41.82 -15.67 -4.91
C GLY A 340 -42.79 -16.14 -6.00
N GLY A 341 -43.51 -17.23 -5.74
CA GLY A 341 -44.89 -17.33 -6.21
C GLY A 341 -45.17 -17.96 -7.58
N ALA A 342 -44.37 -18.93 -8.04
CA ALA A 342 -44.94 -19.91 -8.97
C ALA A 342 -45.87 -20.82 -8.17
N SER A 343 -47.16 -20.51 -8.11
CA SER A 343 -48.13 -21.51 -7.71
C SER A 343 -48.43 -22.36 -8.94
N LEU A 344 -48.03 -23.63 -8.89
CA LEU A 344 -48.44 -24.63 -9.89
C LEU A 344 -49.94 -24.92 -9.69
N PHE A 345 -50.82 -23.98 -10.03
CA PHE A 345 -52.26 -24.24 -10.07
C PHE A 345 -52.61 -24.81 -11.45
N GLY A 346 -53.09 -26.05 -11.49
CA GLY A 346 -53.40 -26.75 -12.74
C GLY A 346 -52.92 -28.19 -12.74
N SER A 347 -52.20 -28.62 -13.78
CA SER A 347 -51.73 -30.00 -13.98
C SER A 347 -50.50 -30.36 -13.15
N GLY A 348 -49.68 -29.41 -12.70
CA GLY A 348 -48.42 -29.66 -11.99
C GLY A 348 -47.23 -29.82 -12.95
N LEU A 349 -46.00 -29.92 -12.43
CA LEU A 349 -44.83 -30.29 -13.25
C LEU A 349 -45.06 -31.71 -13.81
N PRO A 350 -45.07 -31.91 -15.15
CA PRO A 350 -45.35 -33.21 -15.73
C PRO A 350 -44.23 -34.22 -15.44
N PRO A 351 -44.56 -35.52 -15.45
CA PRO A 351 -43.58 -36.59 -15.41
C PRO A 351 -42.50 -36.43 -16.49
N ASN A 352 -41.25 -36.74 -16.17
CA ASN A 352 -40.09 -36.65 -17.06
C ASN A 352 -39.78 -35.24 -17.62
N PHE A 353 -40.15 -34.18 -16.89
CA PHE A 353 -39.85 -32.81 -17.29
C PHE A 353 -38.37 -32.48 -17.01
N ASN A 354 -37.60 -32.15 -18.05
CA ASN A 354 -36.14 -32.10 -17.97
C ASN A 354 -35.48 -30.77 -18.39
N GLN A 355 -36.21 -29.64 -18.40
CA GLN A 355 -35.68 -28.48 -19.14
C GLN A 355 -36.15 -27.08 -18.69
N GLN A 356 -35.95 -26.71 -17.42
CA GLN A 356 -35.94 -25.28 -17.05
C GLN A 356 -34.67 -24.90 -16.31
N SER A 357 -33.89 -24.01 -16.93
CA SER A 357 -32.69 -23.41 -16.36
C SER A 357 -32.98 -21.99 -15.87
N TYR A 358 -32.50 -21.67 -14.68
CA TYR A 358 -32.57 -20.35 -14.06
C TYR A 358 -31.15 -19.84 -13.83
N ILE A 359 -30.92 -18.55 -14.07
CA ILE A 359 -29.61 -17.95 -13.91
C ILE A 359 -29.68 -16.84 -12.87
N ILE A 360 -28.82 -16.89 -11.85
CA ILE A 360 -28.58 -15.81 -10.91
C ILE A 360 -27.21 -15.21 -11.21
N LYS A 361 -27.16 -13.95 -11.61
CA LYS A 361 -25.94 -13.18 -11.89
C LYS A 361 -25.62 -12.23 -10.75
N ILE A 362 -24.36 -12.19 -10.34
CA ILE A 362 -23.83 -11.23 -9.36
C ILE A 362 -22.57 -10.56 -9.93
N GLY A 363 -22.36 -9.29 -9.62
CA GLY A 363 -21.14 -8.56 -10.00
C GLY A 363 -21.31 -7.58 -11.16
N PRO A 364 -20.20 -7.06 -11.73
CA PRO A 364 -18.81 -7.50 -11.53
C PRO A 364 -18.29 -7.30 -10.09
N ILE A 365 -17.49 -8.25 -9.60
CA ILE A 365 -16.94 -8.22 -8.23
C ILE A 365 -15.71 -7.30 -8.18
N HIS A 366 -15.67 -6.32 -7.28
CA HIS A 366 -14.56 -5.36 -7.21
C HIS A 366 -13.30 -6.00 -6.55
N PRO A 367 -12.06 -5.71 -7.00
CA PRO A 367 -10.87 -6.38 -6.45
C PRO A 367 -10.53 -6.06 -5.01
N ASN A 368 -11.04 -4.97 -4.46
CA ASN A 368 -10.93 -4.70 -3.02
C ASN A 368 -11.67 -5.72 -2.14
N GLN A 369 -12.40 -6.66 -2.75
CA GLN A 369 -13.04 -7.79 -2.06
C GLN A 369 -12.18 -9.06 -2.08
N THR A 370 -10.95 -9.00 -2.60
CA THR A 370 -10.01 -10.13 -2.63
C THR A 370 -9.77 -10.69 -1.23
N GLY A 371 -9.71 -12.02 -1.14
CA GLY A 371 -9.58 -12.76 0.10
C GLY A 371 -10.89 -12.92 0.88
N LYS A 372 -11.98 -12.27 0.44
CA LYS A 372 -13.31 -12.46 1.01
C LYS A 372 -14.09 -13.58 0.32
N THR A 373 -15.25 -13.92 0.83
CA THR A 373 -16.01 -15.11 0.46
C THR A 373 -17.43 -14.73 0.07
N ILE A 374 -17.91 -15.26 -1.06
CA ILE A 374 -19.33 -15.17 -1.46
C ILE A 374 -19.92 -16.58 -1.37
N CYS A 375 -21.04 -16.70 -0.68
CA CYS A 375 -21.76 -17.94 -0.49
C CYS A 375 -23.16 -17.85 -1.09
N ILE A 376 -23.62 -18.96 -1.66
CA ILE A 376 -25.00 -19.15 -2.07
C ILE A 376 -25.61 -20.30 -1.26
N ASP A 377 -26.81 -20.08 -0.73
CA ASP A 377 -27.43 -20.94 0.26
C ASP A 377 -28.94 -21.08 0.05
N SER A 378 -29.38 -22.33 0.14
CA SER A 378 -30.77 -22.78 0.03
C SER A 378 -31.57 -22.59 1.31
N THR A 379 -30.93 -22.63 2.47
CA THR A 379 -31.57 -23.12 3.72
C THR A 379 -32.36 -22.06 4.51
N PHE A 380 -32.56 -20.86 3.95
CA PHE A 380 -32.85 -19.64 4.71
C PHE A 380 -34.27 -19.48 5.30
N TYR A 381 -35.27 -20.31 4.94
CA TYR A 381 -36.64 -20.20 5.50
C TYR A 381 -36.97 -21.26 6.59
N THR A 382 -36.38 -21.07 7.79
CA THR A 382 -36.76 -21.56 9.15
C THR A 382 -36.71 -23.07 9.49
N PRO A 383 -36.83 -23.42 10.79
CA PRO A 383 -35.74 -23.78 11.73
C PRO A 383 -35.13 -25.18 11.52
N THR A 384 -35.52 -25.89 10.45
CA THR A 384 -35.00 -27.23 10.12
C THR A 384 -34.04 -27.24 8.93
N GLY A 385 -33.79 -26.08 8.29
CA GLY A 385 -32.66 -25.88 7.38
C GLY A 385 -32.81 -26.50 5.99
N LEU A 386 -34.03 -26.76 5.50
CA LEU A 386 -34.23 -27.50 4.24
C LEU A 386 -35.26 -26.78 3.34
N TRP A 387 -35.00 -26.73 2.03
CA TRP A 387 -35.97 -26.24 1.04
C TRP A 387 -37.28 -27.03 1.16
N HIS A 388 -38.46 -26.42 0.97
CA HIS A 388 -39.72 -27.17 0.97
C HIS A 388 -40.55 -26.89 -0.29
N TRP A 389 -40.90 -27.93 -1.04
CA TRP A 389 -42.09 -27.91 -1.90
C TRP A 389 -43.28 -28.32 -1.01
N THR A 390 -44.21 -27.41 -0.75
CA THR A 390 -45.37 -27.72 0.10
C THR A 390 -46.58 -28.09 -0.76
N ASN A 391 -47.10 -29.31 -0.60
CA ASN A 391 -48.50 -29.60 -0.90
C ASN A 391 -49.32 -29.68 0.41
N SER A 392 -50.64 -29.83 0.32
CA SER A 392 -51.56 -29.92 1.46
C SER A 392 -51.37 -31.16 2.35
N SER A 393 -50.37 -32.01 2.10
CA SER A 393 -50.15 -33.30 2.78
C SER A 393 -48.73 -33.50 3.32
N GLY A 394 -47.81 -32.54 3.17
CA GLY A 394 -46.45 -32.62 3.72
C GLY A 394 -45.42 -31.91 2.86
N GLY A 395 -44.42 -31.27 3.48
CA GLY A 395 -43.33 -30.59 2.79
C GLY A 395 -42.22 -31.56 2.37
N TYR A 396 -41.72 -31.43 1.15
CA TYR A 396 -40.61 -32.22 0.60
C TYR A 396 -39.35 -31.40 0.39
N ILE A 397 -38.20 -32.01 0.61
CA ILE A 397 -36.89 -31.37 0.70
C ILE A 397 -36.03 -31.63 -0.54
N PRO A 398 -35.67 -30.62 -1.35
CA PRO A 398 -34.56 -30.69 -2.31
C PRO A 398 -33.23 -31.09 -1.66
N GLN A 399 -32.46 -31.96 -2.32
CA GLN A 399 -31.13 -32.43 -1.89
C GLN A 399 -30.02 -31.36 -1.86
N TRP A 400 -30.29 -30.10 -2.19
CA TRP A 400 -29.28 -29.05 -2.13
C TRP A 400 -29.18 -28.46 -0.71
N GLY A 401 -28.25 -28.96 0.10
CA GLY A 401 -27.92 -28.48 1.44
C GLY A 401 -26.74 -27.51 1.48
N GLY A 402 -26.88 -26.32 0.88
CA GLY A 402 -25.86 -25.25 0.98
C GLY A 402 -25.56 -24.85 2.44
N PRO A 403 -24.51 -24.03 2.68
CA PRO A 403 -23.94 -23.04 1.73
C PRO A 403 -22.80 -23.57 0.85
N TYR A 404 -22.79 -23.10 -0.41
CA TYR A 404 -21.62 -23.21 -1.29
C TYR A 404 -20.89 -21.88 -1.34
N CYS A 405 -19.66 -21.87 -0.83
CA CYS A 405 -18.85 -20.66 -0.68
C CYS A 405 -17.67 -20.65 -1.66
N TYR A 406 -17.37 -19.46 -2.16
CA TYR A 406 -16.31 -19.20 -3.14
C TYR A 406 -15.44 -18.06 -2.64
N THR A 407 -14.12 -18.25 -2.70
CA THR A 407 -13.16 -17.21 -2.33
C THR A 407 -12.95 -16.27 -3.50
N ILE A 408 -12.97 -14.97 -3.24
CA ILE A 408 -12.68 -13.95 -4.24
C ILE A 408 -11.17 -13.84 -4.36
N GLU A 409 -10.64 -14.11 -5.55
CA GLU A 409 -9.21 -13.97 -5.82
C GLU A 409 -8.97 -12.91 -6.90
N ASN A 410 -7.97 -12.08 -6.65
CA ASN A 410 -7.45 -11.17 -7.66
C ASN A 410 -6.51 -11.91 -8.59
N ILE A 411 -7.06 -12.52 -9.63
CA ILE A 411 -6.25 -13.10 -10.70
C ILE A 411 -5.96 -11.98 -11.70
N THR A 412 -5.04 -11.06 -11.37
CA THR A 412 -4.54 -10.08 -12.35
C THR A 412 -3.65 -10.80 -13.34
N ARG A 413 -3.98 -10.73 -14.62
CA ARG A 413 -3.09 -11.22 -15.66
C ARG A 413 -2.06 -10.15 -15.99
N THR A 414 -0.84 -10.59 -16.28
CA THR A 414 0.17 -9.75 -16.92
C THR A 414 0.21 -10.10 -18.40
N TRP A 415 0.06 -9.09 -19.25
CA TRP A 415 0.16 -9.18 -20.70
C TRP A 415 1.51 -8.61 -21.14
N HIS A 416 2.37 -9.44 -21.73
CA HIS A 416 3.69 -9.01 -22.16
C HIS A 416 3.65 -8.41 -23.57
N VAL A 417 4.24 -7.23 -23.75
CA VAL A 417 4.35 -6.57 -25.04
C VAL A 417 5.81 -6.46 -25.44
N SER A 418 6.21 -7.13 -26.53
CA SER A 418 7.59 -7.06 -27.05
C SER A 418 7.62 -6.94 -28.57
N LEU A 419 8.47 -6.04 -29.07
CA LEU A 419 8.63 -5.77 -30.50
C LEU A 419 9.20 -6.97 -31.28
N ASP A 420 9.95 -7.86 -30.62
CA ASP A 420 10.54 -9.05 -31.22
C ASP A 420 9.55 -10.23 -31.37
N GLY A 421 8.32 -10.08 -30.86
CA GLY A 421 7.28 -11.10 -30.92
C GLY A 421 7.38 -12.18 -29.84
N ASN A 422 8.28 -12.04 -28.85
CA ASN A 422 8.38 -12.97 -27.73
C ASN A 422 7.33 -12.72 -26.62
N GLY A 423 6.62 -11.58 -26.67
CA GLY A 423 5.48 -11.27 -25.78
C GLY A 423 4.14 -11.76 -26.32
N ASP A 424 3.08 -11.64 -25.52
CA ASP A 424 1.70 -11.92 -25.94
C ASP A 424 1.26 -11.02 -27.11
N PHE A 425 1.78 -9.78 -27.18
CA PHE A 425 1.49 -8.82 -28.23
C PHE A 425 2.77 -8.10 -28.70
N THR A 426 2.73 -7.56 -29.92
CA THR A 426 3.78 -6.68 -30.44
C THR A 426 3.41 -5.20 -30.40
N THR A 427 2.15 -4.86 -30.05
CA THR A 427 1.70 -3.48 -29.92
C THR A 427 0.92 -3.24 -28.63
N ILE A 428 1.09 -2.04 -28.07
CA ILE A 428 0.57 -1.70 -26.74
C ILE A 428 -0.96 -1.67 -26.73
N GLN A 429 -1.59 -1.02 -27.72
CA GLN A 429 -3.04 -0.92 -27.78
C GLN A 429 -3.72 -2.29 -27.94
N SER A 430 -3.08 -3.25 -28.63
CA SER A 430 -3.64 -4.61 -28.74
C SER A 430 -3.69 -5.30 -27.37
N ALA A 431 -2.66 -5.12 -26.55
CA ALA A 431 -2.65 -5.63 -25.18
C ALA A 431 -3.69 -4.92 -24.30
N LEU A 432 -3.79 -3.59 -24.36
CA LEU A 432 -4.82 -2.83 -23.63
C LEU A 432 -6.25 -3.24 -24.04
N ASN A 433 -6.46 -3.56 -25.32
CA ASN A 433 -7.75 -4.05 -25.83
C ASN A 433 -8.09 -5.45 -25.30
N ALA A 434 -7.11 -6.34 -25.19
CA ALA A 434 -7.28 -7.70 -24.66
C ALA A 434 -7.40 -7.77 -23.14
N ALA A 435 -6.74 -6.84 -22.43
CA ALA A 435 -6.69 -6.79 -20.98
C ALA A 435 -8.06 -6.57 -20.35
N ASN A 436 -8.33 -7.28 -19.25
CA ASN A 436 -9.46 -7.03 -18.37
C ASN A 436 -9.10 -5.97 -17.32
N HIS A 437 -10.13 -5.42 -16.69
CA HIS A 437 -9.96 -4.48 -15.59
C HIS A 437 -8.97 -5.00 -14.53
N PHE A 438 -8.04 -4.16 -14.13
CA PHE A 438 -6.93 -4.37 -13.20
C PHE A 438 -5.78 -5.27 -13.67
N ASP A 439 -5.82 -5.75 -14.91
CA ASP A 439 -4.66 -6.41 -15.52
C ASP A 439 -3.49 -5.43 -15.66
N THR A 440 -2.29 -6.02 -15.75
CA THR A 440 -1.06 -5.30 -16.08
C THR A 440 -0.68 -5.56 -17.53
N VAL A 441 -0.41 -4.51 -18.28
CA VAL A 441 0.29 -4.56 -19.57
C VAL A 441 1.73 -4.19 -19.29
N LEU A 442 2.62 -5.19 -19.39
CA LEU A 442 4.04 -5.06 -19.11
C LEU A 442 4.80 -4.97 -20.44
N VAL A 443 5.53 -3.88 -20.65
CA VAL A 443 6.11 -3.52 -21.95
C VAL A 443 7.62 -3.61 -21.91
N ALA A 444 8.18 -4.48 -22.74
CA ALA A 444 9.61 -4.68 -22.87
C ALA A 444 10.35 -3.42 -23.36
N PRO A 445 11.68 -3.33 -23.19
CA PRO A 445 12.49 -2.26 -23.76
C PRO A 445 12.33 -2.16 -25.28
N GLY A 446 12.25 -0.93 -25.79
CA GLY A 446 12.10 -0.68 -27.22
C GLY A 446 11.52 0.67 -27.56
N THR A 447 11.56 1.01 -28.84
CA THR A 447 10.91 2.21 -29.39
C THR A 447 9.64 1.80 -30.15
N TYR A 448 8.50 2.12 -29.54
CA TYR A 448 7.17 1.80 -30.02
C TYR A 448 6.64 2.98 -30.85
N THR A 449 6.47 2.76 -32.15
CA THR A 449 6.04 3.79 -33.12
C THR A 449 4.76 3.39 -33.86
N GLY A 450 4.06 4.39 -34.39
CA GLY A 450 2.95 4.22 -35.33
C GLY A 450 1.64 3.74 -34.71
N PRO A 451 0.63 3.44 -35.54
CA PRO A 451 -0.70 3.05 -35.08
C PRO A 451 -0.67 1.88 -34.10
N LEU A 452 -1.57 1.89 -33.10
CA LEU A 452 -1.64 0.92 -31.99
C LEU A 452 -0.49 0.98 -30.99
N ASN A 453 0.48 1.87 -31.17
CA ASN A 453 1.50 2.20 -30.18
C ASN A 453 1.44 3.67 -29.73
N THR A 454 0.74 4.50 -30.50
CA THR A 454 0.42 5.91 -30.23
C THR A 454 -1.08 6.10 -30.10
N GLU A 455 -1.50 7.28 -29.65
CA GLU A 455 -2.90 7.63 -29.36
C GLU A 455 -3.56 6.65 -28.39
N LEU A 456 -2.79 6.21 -27.40
CA LEU A 456 -3.18 5.12 -26.51
C LEU A 456 -4.36 5.52 -25.63
N ASP A 457 -5.30 4.58 -25.53
CA ASP A 457 -6.58 4.70 -24.86
C ASP A 457 -6.87 3.40 -24.08
N PHE A 458 -7.40 3.55 -22.87
CA PHE A 458 -7.66 2.45 -21.94
C PHE A 458 -9.09 1.90 -22.04
N ASN A 459 -9.93 2.43 -22.94
CA ASN A 459 -11.30 2.02 -23.20
C ASN A 459 -12.17 1.97 -21.93
N ASN A 460 -12.00 2.97 -21.04
CA ASN A 460 -12.60 3.04 -19.70
C ASN A 460 -12.27 1.87 -18.76
N LYS A 461 -11.19 1.12 -19.03
CA LYS A 461 -10.68 0.07 -18.15
C LYS A 461 -9.64 0.67 -17.19
N LYS A 462 -9.68 0.24 -15.93
CA LYS A 462 -8.70 0.56 -14.88
C LYS A 462 -7.54 -0.41 -15.05
N LEU A 463 -6.47 -0.04 -15.76
CA LEU A 463 -5.33 -0.94 -16.04
C LEU A 463 -4.02 -0.33 -15.55
N TYR A 464 -3.03 -1.20 -15.36
CA TYR A 464 -1.65 -0.80 -15.16
C TYR A 464 -0.88 -1.00 -16.47
N LEU A 465 -0.32 0.07 -17.02
CA LEU A 465 0.62 0.02 -18.13
C LEU A 465 2.01 0.34 -17.58
N ILE A 466 2.91 -0.63 -17.58
CA ILE A 466 4.20 -0.55 -16.90
C ILE A 466 5.31 -0.93 -17.88
N SER A 467 6.39 -0.15 -17.93
CA SER A 467 7.62 -0.52 -18.63
C SER A 467 8.44 -1.53 -17.81
N GLU A 468 9.11 -2.48 -18.46
CA GLU A 468 9.98 -3.45 -17.78
C GLU A 468 11.27 -2.83 -17.22
N GLU A 469 11.89 -1.88 -17.95
CA GLU A 469 13.22 -1.32 -17.59
C GLU A 469 13.22 0.20 -17.38
N GLY A 470 12.03 0.84 -17.39
CA GLY A 470 11.89 2.27 -17.13
C GLY A 470 11.98 3.16 -18.37
N PRO A 471 11.91 4.49 -18.16
CA PRO A 471 11.66 5.44 -19.25
C PRO A 471 12.85 5.62 -20.18
N GLU A 472 14.07 5.33 -19.73
CA GLU A 472 15.29 5.46 -20.55
C GLU A 472 15.38 4.42 -21.67
N SER A 473 14.63 3.32 -21.56
CA SER A 473 14.69 2.18 -22.48
C SER A 473 13.37 1.82 -23.15
N THR A 474 12.23 2.26 -22.59
CA THR A 474 10.89 2.01 -23.15
C THR A 474 10.26 3.32 -23.62
N ILE A 475 10.27 3.52 -24.95
CA ILE A 475 9.96 4.80 -25.60
C ILE A 475 8.71 4.65 -26.46
N ILE A 476 7.73 5.52 -26.27
CA ILE A 476 6.58 5.76 -27.15
C ILE A 476 6.91 6.97 -28.02
N ASP A 477 7.31 6.73 -29.26
CA ASP A 477 7.68 7.78 -30.22
C ASP A 477 6.51 8.07 -31.16
N CYS A 478 6.00 9.30 -31.04
CA CYS A 478 4.81 9.77 -31.74
C CYS A 478 5.10 10.37 -33.13
N GLN A 479 6.39 10.42 -33.52
CA GLN A 479 6.86 10.73 -34.88
C GLN A 479 6.33 12.05 -35.46
N ASP A 480 6.17 13.08 -34.61
CA ASP A 480 5.63 14.40 -34.95
C ASP A 480 4.25 14.36 -35.65
N THR A 481 3.53 13.25 -35.49
CA THR A 481 2.30 12.96 -36.23
C THR A 481 1.14 12.67 -35.29
N TYR A 482 1.43 11.96 -34.20
CA TYR A 482 0.44 11.45 -33.27
C TYR A 482 0.59 12.08 -31.89
N GLN A 483 -0.39 11.82 -31.03
CA GLN A 483 -0.28 12.02 -29.59
C GLN A 483 0.16 10.70 -28.95
N GLY A 484 0.77 10.74 -27.76
CA GLY A 484 1.12 9.53 -27.01
C GLY A 484 -0.11 8.92 -26.36
N PHE A 485 -0.82 9.71 -25.55
CA PHE A 485 -2.01 9.28 -24.81
C PHE A 485 -3.18 10.24 -24.99
N VAL A 486 -4.39 9.68 -25.17
CA VAL A 486 -5.62 10.46 -25.34
C VAL A 486 -6.72 9.92 -24.43
N PHE A 487 -7.07 10.69 -23.41
CA PHE A 487 -8.16 10.40 -22.48
C PHE A 487 -9.31 11.38 -22.69
N THR A 488 -10.43 10.92 -23.27
CA THR A 488 -11.60 11.78 -23.57
C THR A 488 -12.94 11.21 -23.13
N ALA A 489 -12.96 9.99 -22.59
CA ALA A 489 -14.14 9.36 -21.98
C ALA A 489 -13.90 9.25 -20.47
N LEU A 490 -14.95 9.41 -19.66
CA LEU A 490 -14.95 9.47 -18.18
C LEU A 490 -14.12 8.37 -17.49
N ALA A 491 -12.80 8.45 -17.59
CA ALA A 491 -11.90 7.47 -17.03
C ALA A 491 -11.75 7.78 -15.53
N GLU A 492 -12.51 7.01 -14.72
CA GLU A 492 -12.38 7.02 -13.27
C GLU A 492 -10.96 6.64 -12.83
N SER A 493 -10.58 7.13 -11.65
CA SER A 493 -9.23 7.31 -11.08
C SER A 493 -8.35 6.07 -10.83
N LEU A 494 -8.22 5.13 -11.78
CA LEU A 494 -7.47 3.88 -11.58
C LEU A 494 -6.77 3.38 -12.86
N VAL A 495 -6.42 4.30 -13.78
CA VAL A 495 -5.45 4.04 -14.87
C VAL A 495 -4.06 4.47 -14.41
N VAL A 496 -3.08 3.58 -14.47
CA VAL A 496 -1.68 3.87 -14.14
C VAL A 496 -0.79 3.67 -15.36
N VAL A 497 0.02 4.68 -15.68
CA VAL A 497 1.09 4.62 -16.68
C VAL A 497 2.41 4.85 -15.97
N GLU A 498 3.33 3.89 -16.03
CA GLU A 498 4.58 3.94 -15.28
C GLU A 498 5.80 3.61 -16.14
N GLY A 499 6.81 4.49 -16.10
CA GLY A 499 8.14 4.21 -16.62
C GLY A 499 8.30 4.38 -18.14
N PHE A 500 7.52 5.24 -18.78
CA PHE A 500 7.63 5.47 -20.24
C PHE A 500 8.27 6.81 -20.57
N THR A 501 9.07 6.84 -21.63
CA THR A 501 9.31 8.09 -22.37
C THR A 501 8.22 8.27 -23.43
N ILE A 502 7.56 9.42 -23.44
CA ILE A 502 6.59 9.86 -24.46
C ILE A 502 7.23 11.02 -25.20
N THR A 503 7.54 10.83 -26.49
CA THR A 503 8.33 11.80 -27.26
C THR A 503 7.79 12.10 -28.64
N ASN A 504 8.21 13.25 -29.19
CA ASN A 504 7.87 13.72 -30.53
C ASN A 504 6.35 13.78 -30.79
N GLY A 505 5.58 14.12 -29.74
CA GLY A 505 4.13 14.22 -29.82
C GLY A 505 3.69 15.51 -30.50
N TYR A 506 2.71 15.44 -31.40
CA TYR A 506 2.18 16.59 -32.11
C TYR A 506 0.65 16.61 -32.15
N ASN A 507 0.06 17.74 -31.78
CA ASN A 507 -1.34 18.03 -32.07
C ASN A 507 -1.57 19.52 -32.30
N SER A 508 -2.24 19.88 -33.40
CA SER A 508 -2.54 21.27 -33.70
C SER A 508 -3.51 21.90 -32.68
N GLY A 509 -4.38 21.10 -32.05
CA GLY A 509 -5.37 21.50 -31.04
C GLY A 509 -4.89 21.45 -29.59
N GLY A 510 -3.61 21.15 -29.36
CA GLY A 510 -3.01 21.02 -28.02
C GLY A 510 -2.97 19.60 -27.47
N GLY A 511 -2.10 19.39 -26.48
CA GLY A 511 -1.79 18.10 -25.87
C GLY A 511 -0.91 17.24 -26.77
N GLY A 512 0.20 17.79 -27.29
CA GLY A 512 1.05 17.10 -28.26
C GLY A 512 1.51 15.72 -27.78
N GLY A 513 1.98 15.61 -26.54
CA GLY A 513 2.29 14.33 -25.91
C GLY A 513 1.07 13.66 -25.28
N ILE A 514 0.42 14.35 -24.35
CA ILE A 514 -0.67 13.80 -23.53
C ILE A 514 -1.86 14.75 -23.55
N LYS A 515 -3.06 14.20 -23.80
CA LYS A 515 -4.32 14.93 -23.73
C LYS A 515 -5.30 14.26 -22.78
N ILE A 516 -5.80 15.05 -21.82
CA ILE A 516 -6.70 14.60 -20.76
C ILE A 516 -7.92 15.53 -20.73
N ILE A 517 -9.10 14.95 -20.94
CA ILE A 517 -10.40 15.62 -20.88
C ILE A 517 -11.35 14.79 -20.00
N ASN A 518 -11.86 15.40 -18.93
CA ASN A 518 -12.76 14.79 -17.93
C ASN A 518 -12.29 13.39 -17.47
N SER A 519 -11.00 13.26 -17.18
CA SER A 519 -10.34 11.99 -16.87
C SER A 519 -9.24 12.18 -15.83
N SER A 520 -8.99 11.16 -15.00
CA SER A 520 -8.01 11.25 -13.90
C SER A 520 -6.97 10.10 -13.90
N PRO A 521 -6.16 9.93 -14.96
CA PRO A 521 -5.07 8.95 -14.98
C PRO A 521 -3.93 9.32 -14.03
N ILE A 522 -3.12 8.32 -13.67
CA ILE A 522 -1.90 8.45 -12.86
C ILE A 522 -0.68 8.16 -13.74
N PHE A 523 0.26 9.10 -13.81
CA PHE A 523 1.55 8.94 -14.46
C PHE A 523 2.66 8.90 -13.40
N LYS A 524 3.53 7.89 -13.47
CA LYS A 524 4.65 7.71 -12.54
C LYS A 524 5.96 7.49 -13.28
N ASN A 525 7.03 8.13 -12.83
CA ASN A 525 8.37 7.87 -13.34
C ASN A 525 8.46 7.97 -14.89
N CYS A 526 7.66 8.86 -15.48
CA CYS A 526 7.60 9.04 -16.94
C CYS A 526 8.41 10.26 -17.39
N ILE A 527 8.89 10.22 -18.62
CA ILE A 527 9.52 11.34 -19.30
C ILE A 527 8.60 11.80 -20.43
N ILE A 528 8.20 13.07 -20.42
CA ILE A 528 7.43 13.69 -21.50
C ILE A 528 8.35 14.70 -22.17
N SER A 529 8.82 14.39 -23.38
CA SER A 529 9.84 15.18 -24.04
C SER A 529 9.57 15.53 -25.49
N ASP A 530 10.12 16.66 -25.94
CA ASP A 530 10.17 17.03 -27.36
C ASP A 530 8.80 17.02 -28.06
N CYS A 531 7.71 17.24 -27.29
CA CYS A 531 6.36 17.33 -27.82
C CYS A 531 5.99 18.79 -28.11
N HIS A 532 5.18 19.02 -29.14
CA HIS A 532 4.84 20.36 -29.59
C HIS A 532 3.38 20.55 -30.04
N SER A 533 2.90 21.79 -29.91
CA SER A 533 1.56 22.19 -30.37
C SER A 533 1.62 23.34 -31.38
N GLY A 534 0.99 23.13 -32.55
CA GLY A 534 1.14 24.04 -33.70
C GLY A 534 0.35 25.35 -33.62
N VAL A 535 -0.89 25.36 -33.11
CA VAL A 535 -1.74 26.58 -33.13
C VAL A 535 -2.17 27.02 -31.72
N TYR A 536 -2.30 26.08 -30.80
CA TYR A 536 -2.84 26.31 -29.47
C TYR A 536 -1.86 25.89 -28.36
N HIS A 537 -2.35 25.87 -27.12
CA HIS A 537 -1.60 25.61 -25.91
C HIS A 537 -1.32 24.11 -25.67
N GLY A 538 -0.40 23.79 -24.75
CA GLY A 538 -0.20 22.41 -24.28
C GLY A 538 0.72 21.59 -25.17
N GLY A 539 2.01 21.94 -25.24
CA GLY A 539 3.00 21.22 -26.07
C GLY A 539 3.18 19.77 -25.61
N GLY A 540 3.58 19.59 -24.36
CA GLY A 540 3.67 18.31 -23.68
C GLY A 540 2.30 17.79 -23.25
N ILE A 541 1.65 18.51 -22.34
CA ILE A 541 0.44 18.03 -21.65
C ILE A 541 -0.72 19.03 -21.79
N GLN A 542 -1.92 18.54 -22.10
CA GLN A 542 -3.18 19.30 -22.02
C GLN A 542 -4.14 18.61 -21.06
N ILE A 543 -4.67 19.37 -20.09
CA ILE A 543 -5.64 18.92 -19.08
C ILE A 543 -6.84 19.87 -19.08
N GLN A 544 -8.03 19.35 -19.33
CA GLN A 544 -9.26 20.16 -19.35
C GLN A 544 -10.46 19.44 -18.74
N GLY A 545 -11.38 20.21 -18.15
CA GLY A 545 -12.69 19.71 -17.69
C GLY A 545 -12.77 19.48 -16.17
N GLU A 546 -13.98 19.64 -15.62
CA GLU A 546 -14.23 19.67 -14.17
C GLU A 546 -13.96 18.33 -13.46
N LEU A 547 -13.94 17.22 -14.23
CA LEU A 547 -13.66 15.88 -13.73
C LEU A 547 -12.19 15.46 -13.95
N SER A 548 -11.34 16.38 -14.39
CA SER A 548 -9.92 16.10 -14.63
C SER A 548 -9.07 16.39 -13.40
N ALA A 549 -8.72 15.33 -12.67
CA ALA A 549 -7.82 15.35 -11.52
C ALA A 549 -6.67 14.32 -11.66
N PRO A 550 -5.88 14.35 -12.75
CA PRO A 550 -4.76 13.42 -12.92
C PRO A 550 -3.63 13.68 -11.90
N LEU A 551 -2.87 12.64 -11.60
CA LEU A 551 -1.66 12.70 -10.78
C LEU A 551 -0.43 12.43 -11.64
N PHE A 552 0.52 13.35 -11.65
CA PHE A 552 1.87 13.15 -12.18
C PHE A 552 2.83 13.09 -11.01
N GLN A 553 3.53 11.96 -10.87
CA GLN A 553 4.45 11.72 -9.76
C GLN A 553 5.83 11.33 -10.32
N ASN A 554 6.89 11.99 -9.84
CA ASN A 554 8.27 11.71 -10.27
C ASN A 554 8.45 11.78 -11.80
N CYS A 555 7.70 12.64 -12.47
CA CYS A 555 7.76 12.77 -13.93
C CYS A 555 8.72 13.89 -14.35
N THR A 556 9.37 13.73 -15.49
CA THR A 556 10.20 14.77 -16.12
C THR A 556 9.52 15.29 -17.38
N ILE A 557 9.17 16.57 -17.40
CA ILE A 557 8.56 17.28 -18.52
C ILE A 557 9.63 18.19 -19.13
N LYS A 558 10.25 17.78 -20.24
CA LYS A 558 11.44 18.46 -20.78
C LYS A 558 11.36 18.81 -22.27
N ASN A 559 11.98 19.90 -22.68
CA ASN A 559 12.13 20.27 -24.10
C ASN A 559 10.81 20.34 -24.90
N ASN A 560 9.66 20.51 -24.24
CA ASN A 560 8.39 20.64 -24.96
C ASN A 560 8.23 22.07 -25.45
N THR A 561 7.53 22.26 -26.57
CA THR A 561 7.35 23.60 -27.17
C THR A 561 5.89 23.91 -27.46
N ALA A 562 5.49 25.17 -27.33
CA ALA A 562 4.18 25.64 -27.76
C ALA A 562 4.25 27.07 -28.30
N ASN A 563 3.59 27.34 -29.42
CA ASN A 563 3.65 28.66 -30.06
C ASN A 563 3.03 29.77 -29.19
N THR A 564 2.01 29.45 -28.39
CA THR A 564 1.29 30.43 -27.57
C THR A 564 1.61 30.28 -26.09
N SER A 565 1.16 29.20 -25.45
CA SER A 565 1.44 29.01 -24.02
C SER A 565 1.35 27.56 -23.55
N GLY A 566 1.87 27.28 -22.35
CA GLY A 566 1.73 25.97 -21.71
C GLY A 566 2.55 24.90 -22.43
N ALA A 567 3.82 25.17 -22.73
CA ALA A 567 4.67 24.21 -23.41
C ALA A 567 4.85 22.92 -22.61
N GLY A 568 5.16 23.01 -21.31
CA GLY A 568 5.13 21.85 -20.42
C GLY A 568 3.70 21.35 -20.21
N ALA A 569 2.85 22.19 -19.60
CA ALA A 569 1.44 21.85 -19.35
C ALA A 569 0.47 23.01 -19.60
N PHE A 570 -0.66 22.70 -20.23
CA PHE A 570 -1.85 23.55 -20.23
C PHE A 570 -2.93 22.93 -19.36
N ILE A 571 -3.49 23.72 -18.43
CA ILE A 571 -4.46 23.28 -17.43
C ILE A 571 -5.65 24.24 -17.46
N GLY A 572 -6.86 23.72 -17.68
CA GLY A 572 -8.04 24.58 -17.63
C GLY A 572 -9.37 23.90 -17.41
N GLY A 573 -10.45 24.68 -17.44
CA GLY A 573 -11.82 24.18 -17.39
C GLY A 573 -12.16 23.48 -16.07
N GLN A 574 -11.81 24.09 -14.95
CA GLN A 574 -12.03 23.61 -13.57
C GLN A 574 -11.25 22.34 -13.19
N ALA A 575 -10.25 21.96 -13.98
CA ALA A 575 -9.37 20.84 -13.66
C ALA A 575 -8.56 21.07 -12.36
N THR A 576 -8.26 19.97 -11.67
CA THR A 576 -7.54 19.93 -10.39
C THR A 576 -6.39 18.92 -10.39
N PRO A 577 -5.44 18.98 -11.35
CA PRO A 577 -4.34 18.03 -11.42
C PRO A 577 -3.34 18.24 -10.28
N ILE A 578 -2.62 17.17 -9.93
CA ILE A 578 -1.51 17.20 -8.97
C ILE A 578 -0.22 16.84 -9.71
N PHE A 579 0.78 17.72 -9.61
CA PHE A 579 2.16 17.45 -9.98
C PHE A 579 2.98 17.35 -8.71
N GLU A 580 3.52 16.16 -8.44
CA GLU A 580 4.29 15.86 -7.24
C GLU A 580 5.69 15.37 -7.61
N SER A 581 6.71 16.01 -7.04
CA SER A 581 8.11 15.63 -7.26
C SER A 581 8.50 15.61 -8.75
N CYS A 582 7.93 16.52 -9.54
CA CYS A 582 8.15 16.59 -10.99
C CYS A 582 9.22 17.63 -11.38
N LEU A 583 9.92 17.36 -12.47
CA LEU A 583 10.89 18.27 -13.08
C LEU A 583 10.31 18.88 -14.35
N PHE A 584 10.22 20.20 -14.44
CA PHE A 584 9.92 20.94 -15.67
C PHE A 584 11.19 21.65 -16.14
N VAL A 585 11.78 21.21 -17.25
CA VAL A 585 13.08 21.74 -17.69
C VAL A 585 13.12 22.05 -19.18
N ASN A 586 13.72 23.18 -19.55
CA ASN A 586 13.94 23.56 -20.95
C ASN A 586 12.67 23.58 -21.82
N ASN A 587 11.47 23.76 -21.25
CA ASN A 587 10.25 23.92 -22.04
C ASN A 587 10.17 25.35 -22.59
N GLU A 588 9.64 25.52 -23.79
CA GLU A 588 9.64 26.81 -24.50
C GLU A 588 8.25 27.22 -25.03
N SER A 589 7.78 28.40 -24.61
CA SER A 589 6.61 29.05 -25.23
C SER A 589 6.66 30.56 -25.07
N TYR A 590 5.78 31.27 -25.76
CA TYR A 590 5.64 32.73 -25.58
C TYR A 590 5.26 33.07 -24.13
N GLU A 591 4.21 32.44 -23.58
CA GLU A 591 3.76 32.61 -22.19
C GLU A 591 3.66 31.26 -21.46
N GLY A 592 3.91 31.20 -20.16
CA GLY A 592 3.71 30.00 -19.35
C GLY A 592 4.46 28.76 -19.86
N SER A 593 5.78 28.84 -19.98
CA SER A 593 6.62 27.77 -20.54
C SER A 593 6.58 26.47 -19.74
N ALA A 594 6.64 26.53 -18.42
CA ALA A 594 6.41 25.35 -17.59
C ALA A 594 4.92 25.00 -17.55
N ALA A 595 4.06 25.99 -17.26
CA ALA A 595 2.62 25.76 -17.20
C ALA A 595 1.78 27.01 -17.52
N THR A 596 0.59 26.79 -18.08
CA THR A 596 -0.51 27.77 -18.13
C THR A 596 -1.74 27.22 -17.42
N VAL A 597 -2.36 28.04 -16.56
CA VAL A 597 -3.52 27.69 -15.72
C VAL A 597 -4.66 28.66 -16.00
N ILE A 598 -5.81 28.17 -16.47
CA ILE A 598 -6.96 29.00 -16.83
C ILE A 598 -8.25 28.42 -16.23
N GLN A 599 -8.89 29.15 -15.30
CA GLN A 599 -10.07 28.67 -14.58
C GLN A 599 -9.85 27.29 -13.95
N ALA A 600 -8.71 27.05 -13.32
CA ALA A 600 -8.34 25.75 -12.76
C ALA A 600 -7.61 25.88 -11.42
N SER A 601 -7.48 24.76 -10.70
CA SER A 601 -6.88 24.72 -9.36
C SER A 601 -5.86 23.59 -9.24
N PRO A 602 -4.73 23.64 -9.97
CA PRO A 602 -3.69 22.63 -9.89
C PRO A 602 -2.90 22.72 -8.58
N THR A 603 -2.33 21.60 -8.15
CA THR A 603 -1.33 21.57 -7.07
C THR A 603 0.03 21.23 -7.65
N PHE A 604 1.03 22.08 -7.41
CA PHE A 604 2.44 21.79 -7.63
C PHE A 604 3.09 21.60 -6.26
N ARG A 605 3.55 20.38 -6.00
CA ARG A 605 4.21 20.01 -4.75
C ARG A 605 5.57 19.41 -5.02
N ASN A 606 6.60 19.89 -4.32
CA ASN A 606 7.96 19.38 -4.46
C ASN A 606 8.43 19.42 -5.93
N CYS A 607 7.97 20.34 -6.77
CA CYS A 607 8.40 20.40 -8.17
C CYS A 607 9.66 21.27 -8.32
N THR A 608 10.50 20.94 -9.29
CA THR A 608 11.62 21.80 -9.73
C THR A 608 11.33 22.27 -11.15
N MET A 609 11.30 23.60 -11.37
CA MET A 609 11.06 24.22 -12.66
C MET A 609 12.25 25.10 -13.04
N VAL A 610 13.05 24.64 -13.99
CA VAL A 610 14.38 25.20 -14.26
C VAL A 610 14.66 25.37 -15.75
N ASN A 611 15.36 26.45 -16.13
CA ASN A 611 15.75 26.72 -17.52
C ASN A 611 14.60 26.75 -18.54
N ASN A 612 13.36 26.97 -18.11
CA ASN A 612 12.23 27.11 -19.02
C ASN A 612 12.28 28.49 -19.68
N GLN A 613 11.98 28.52 -20.97
CA GLN A 613 12.18 29.68 -21.82
C GLN A 613 10.83 30.28 -22.19
N SER A 614 10.60 31.52 -21.77
CA SER A 614 9.47 32.32 -22.21
C SER A 614 9.80 33.80 -22.31
N THR A 615 9.04 34.51 -23.15
CA THR A 615 9.16 35.96 -23.30
C THR A 615 8.43 36.72 -22.20
N TYR A 616 7.55 36.06 -21.44
CA TYR A 616 6.77 36.69 -20.39
C TYR A 616 6.92 36.02 -19.02
N THR A 617 6.40 34.81 -18.82
CA THR A 617 6.35 34.12 -17.53
C THR A 617 6.54 32.61 -17.66
N THR A 618 7.08 31.96 -16.64
CA THR A 618 7.30 30.52 -16.55
C THR A 618 6.00 29.78 -16.24
N ILE A 619 5.23 30.32 -15.29
CA ILE A 619 3.86 29.89 -15.02
C ILE A 619 2.92 31.07 -15.24
N TYR A 620 1.88 30.86 -16.04
CA TYR A 620 0.85 31.88 -16.26
C TYR A 620 -0.48 31.46 -15.66
N VAL A 621 -0.99 32.23 -14.70
CA VAL A 621 -2.26 31.96 -14.01
C VAL A 621 -3.30 33.00 -14.44
N LEU A 622 -4.43 32.52 -14.95
CA LEU A 622 -5.48 33.31 -15.56
C LEU A 622 -6.86 32.96 -14.99
N ALA A 623 -7.77 33.94 -15.03
CA ALA A 623 -9.22 33.76 -14.90
C ALA A 623 -9.66 32.88 -13.71
N THR A 624 -9.81 33.48 -12.53
CA THR A 624 -10.38 32.81 -11.31
C THR A 624 -9.77 31.44 -11.05
N SER A 625 -8.44 31.38 -11.00
CA SER A 625 -7.69 30.16 -10.71
C SER A 625 -7.17 30.16 -9.27
N TYR A 626 -7.06 28.97 -8.68
CA TYR A 626 -6.66 28.75 -7.29
C TYR A 626 -5.52 27.73 -7.20
N PRO A 627 -4.36 27.98 -7.84
CA PRO A 627 -3.26 27.03 -7.80
C PRO A 627 -2.60 27.00 -6.40
N VAL A 628 -2.13 25.82 -6.01
CA VAL A 628 -1.35 25.60 -4.79
C VAL A 628 0.10 25.33 -5.16
N PHE A 629 1.01 26.10 -4.57
CA PHE A 629 2.46 25.94 -4.71
C PHE A 629 3.06 25.63 -3.34
N GLU A 630 3.43 24.37 -3.14
CA GLU A 630 4.06 23.88 -1.92
C GLU A 630 5.45 23.34 -2.23
N ASN A 631 6.48 23.78 -1.51
CA ASN A 631 7.81 23.18 -1.55
C ASN A 631 8.44 23.15 -2.96
N ASN A 632 8.21 24.14 -3.81
CA ASN A 632 8.74 24.11 -5.18
C ASN A 632 10.03 24.92 -5.32
N ILE A 633 10.88 24.54 -6.27
CA ILE A 633 11.97 25.39 -6.78
C ILE A 633 11.57 25.91 -8.15
N ILE A 634 11.57 27.23 -8.36
CA ILE A 634 11.44 27.85 -9.68
C ILE A 634 12.67 28.72 -9.91
N ALA A 635 13.62 28.23 -10.71
CA ALA A 635 14.93 28.86 -10.82
C ALA A 635 15.46 28.96 -12.25
N TYR A 636 16.27 29.98 -12.52
CA TYR A 636 17.00 30.12 -13.79
C TYR A 636 16.12 30.11 -15.06
N ASN A 637 14.86 30.54 -14.96
CA ASN A 637 13.97 30.68 -16.11
C ASN A 637 14.11 32.08 -16.76
N THR A 638 13.77 32.23 -18.04
CA THR A 638 13.94 33.51 -18.75
C THR A 638 12.80 34.51 -18.51
N GLY A 639 11.62 34.03 -18.10
CA GLY A 639 10.46 34.85 -17.77
C GLY A 639 10.37 35.25 -16.30
N TYR A 640 9.27 35.90 -15.92
CA TYR A 640 8.84 35.93 -14.51
C TYR A 640 8.60 34.50 -14.02
N PRO A 641 8.80 34.18 -12.73
CA PRO A 641 8.49 32.84 -12.24
C PRO A 641 6.99 32.56 -12.34
N ILE A 642 6.15 33.47 -11.84
CA ILE A 642 4.69 33.36 -11.89
C ILE A 642 4.07 34.73 -12.15
N VAL A 643 3.04 34.79 -12.99
CA VAL A 643 2.20 35.99 -13.19
C VAL A 643 0.74 35.61 -12.94
N LEU A 644 0.01 36.45 -12.19
CA LEU A 644 -1.38 36.22 -11.78
C LEU A 644 -2.32 37.22 -12.48
N SER A 645 -2.69 36.96 -13.74
CA SER A 645 -3.61 37.86 -14.45
C SER A 645 -5.07 37.62 -14.05
N ALA A 646 -5.73 38.65 -13.54
CA ALA A 646 -7.18 38.63 -13.33
C ALA A 646 -7.92 38.46 -14.68
N GLY A 647 -9.05 37.74 -14.67
CA GLY A 647 -9.89 37.58 -15.86
C GLY A 647 -10.64 38.87 -16.24
N PRO A 648 -11.45 38.87 -17.31
CA PRO A 648 -12.18 40.06 -17.82
C PRO A 648 -13.08 40.76 -16.79
N ASN A 649 -13.44 40.06 -15.72
CA ASN A 649 -14.32 40.55 -14.66
C ASN A 649 -13.54 41.09 -13.43
N ASN A 650 -12.20 41.17 -13.48
CA ASN A 650 -11.34 41.59 -12.36
C ASN A 650 -11.49 40.75 -11.08
N TRP A 651 -11.88 39.48 -11.21
CA TRP A 651 -11.95 38.58 -10.06
C TRP A 651 -10.54 38.15 -9.66
N PRO A 652 -10.17 38.26 -8.37
CA PRO A 652 -8.82 37.93 -7.91
C PRO A 652 -8.53 36.43 -8.06
N ASN A 653 -7.29 36.12 -8.41
CA ASN A 653 -6.73 34.78 -8.23
C ASN A 653 -6.25 34.66 -6.78
N TYR A 654 -6.44 33.49 -6.15
CA TYR A 654 -6.00 33.24 -4.77
C TYR A 654 -5.01 32.07 -4.74
N PRO A 655 -3.77 32.26 -5.21
CA PRO A 655 -2.75 31.23 -5.08
C PRO A 655 -2.35 31.05 -3.61
N LEU A 656 -1.97 29.82 -3.26
CA LEU A 656 -1.30 29.53 -1.99
C LEU A 656 0.19 29.29 -2.24
N PHE A 657 1.05 29.98 -1.49
CA PHE A 657 2.51 29.84 -1.55
C PHE A 657 3.04 29.43 -0.19
N GLN A 658 3.58 28.23 -0.09
CA GLN A 658 4.22 27.73 1.12
C GLN A 658 5.56 27.10 0.79
N CYS A 659 6.61 27.51 1.50
CA CYS A 659 7.94 26.89 1.46
C CYS A 659 8.55 26.80 0.05
N ASN A 660 8.30 27.77 -0.82
CA ASN A 660 8.85 27.78 -2.18
C ASN A 660 10.18 28.54 -2.25
N ASN A 661 11.05 28.16 -3.19
CA ASN A 661 12.27 28.89 -3.50
C ASN A 661 12.25 29.40 -4.94
N PHE A 662 12.19 30.71 -5.11
CA PHE A 662 12.35 31.36 -6.42
C PHE A 662 13.72 32.02 -6.50
N TYR A 663 14.55 31.62 -7.46
CA TYR A 663 15.93 32.08 -7.53
C TYR A 663 16.49 32.21 -8.95
N GLY A 664 17.11 33.35 -9.24
CA GLY A 664 17.88 33.54 -10.48
C GLY A 664 17.03 33.57 -11.75
N ASN A 665 15.73 33.86 -11.64
CA ASN A 665 14.88 34.05 -12.80
C ASN A 665 15.18 35.42 -13.43
N SER A 666 15.27 35.48 -14.77
CA SER A 666 15.82 36.65 -15.47
C SER A 666 15.00 37.93 -15.31
N ARG A 667 13.72 37.82 -14.92
CA ARG A 667 12.83 38.97 -14.66
C ARG A 667 12.60 39.25 -13.17
N GLY A 668 13.37 38.61 -12.30
CA GLY A 668 13.27 38.73 -10.85
C GLY A 668 12.41 37.63 -10.22
N ASP A 669 12.69 37.34 -8.94
CA ASP A 669 12.17 36.16 -8.25
C ASP A 669 10.87 36.43 -7.49
N TRP A 670 10.79 37.53 -6.74
CA TRP A 670 9.61 37.90 -5.94
C TRP A 670 9.12 39.32 -6.26
N GLY A 671 8.99 39.63 -7.56
CA GLY A 671 8.52 40.94 -8.04
C GLY A 671 6.99 41.06 -8.12
N TYR A 672 6.50 42.29 -8.30
CA TYR A 672 5.10 42.60 -8.63
C TYR A 672 4.09 42.00 -7.62
N GLU A 673 3.19 41.15 -8.10
CA GLU A 673 2.09 40.54 -7.35
C GLU A 673 2.57 39.45 -6.37
N LEU A 674 3.82 38.98 -6.52
CA LEU A 674 4.41 37.95 -5.66
C LEU A 674 5.14 38.54 -4.44
N ALA A 675 5.50 39.82 -4.47
CA ALA A 675 6.28 40.47 -3.42
C ALA A 675 5.72 40.30 -1.99
N PRO A 676 4.38 40.31 -1.75
CA PRO A 676 3.83 40.08 -0.42
C PRO A 676 4.08 38.69 0.19
N TYR A 677 4.45 37.69 -0.63
CA TYR A 677 4.67 36.31 -0.18
C TYR A 677 6.13 36.01 0.16
N PHE A 678 7.07 36.89 -0.22
CA PHE A 678 8.49 36.70 0.06
C PHE A 678 8.78 36.78 1.57
N GLY A 679 9.50 35.78 2.11
CA GLY A 679 9.81 35.70 3.54
C GLY A 679 8.63 35.31 4.43
N VAL A 680 7.46 35.03 3.83
CA VAL A 680 6.24 34.58 4.52
C VAL A 680 6.07 33.08 4.27
N ASP A 681 5.57 32.33 5.26
CA ASP A 681 5.28 30.89 5.16
C ASP A 681 6.45 30.05 4.63
N GLY A 682 7.68 30.46 4.97
CA GLY A 682 8.92 29.78 4.59
C GLY A 682 9.33 29.93 3.12
N ASN A 683 8.71 30.86 2.38
CA ASN A 683 9.12 31.18 1.02
C ASN A 683 10.46 31.95 1.01
N ILE A 684 11.42 31.48 0.21
CA ILE A 684 12.80 31.97 0.15
C ILE A 684 13.23 32.37 -1.26
N SER A 685 14.37 33.03 -1.35
CA SER A 685 15.04 33.37 -2.61
C SER A 685 16.53 33.16 -2.46
N GLU A 686 16.93 31.89 -2.49
CA GLU A 686 18.30 31.46 -2.22
C GLU A 686 18.78 30.50 -3.29
N ASN A 687 20.09 30.46 -3.56
CA ASN A 687 20.61 29.57 -4.58
C ASN A 687 20.26 28.11 -4.22
N PRO A 688 19.59 27.35 -5.11
CA PRO A 688 19.33 25.93 -4.85
C PRO A 688 20.60 25.07 -4.75
N TYR A 689 21.74 25.58 -5.21
CA TYR A 689 23.01 24.86 -5.30
C TYR A 689 22.85 23.51 -6.01
N PHE A 690 22.29 23.53 -7.23
CA PHE A 690 22.21 22.33 -8.05
C PHE A 690 23.60 21.78 -8.35
N CYS A 691 23.73 20.46 -8.29
CA CYS A 691 25.02 19.78 -8.40
C CYS A 691 25.70 19.97 -9.76
N ASP A 692 24.93 19.95 -10.86
CA ASP A 692 25.46 20.22 -12.19
C ASP A 692 24.35 20.70 -13.13
N THR A 693 24.22 22.02 -13.26
CA THR A 693 23.24 22.65 -14.16
C THR A 693 23.59 22.48 -15.63
N THR A 694 24.85 22.18 -15.98
CA THR A 694 25.29 22.03 -17.38
C THR A 694 24.79 20.71 -17.96
N ASN A 695 24.82 19.66 -17.14
CA ASN A 695 24.33 18.33 -17.53
C ASN A 695 22.88 18.06 -17.09
N ASN A 696 22.12 19.11 -16.73
CA ASN A 696 20.73 19.02 -16.25
C ASN A 696 20.55 18.11 -15.00
N LEU A 697 21.56 18.03 -14.12
CA LEU A 697 21.50 17.33 -12.85
C LEU A 697 21.08 18.30 -11.74
N PHE A 698 19.78 18.31 -11.44
CA PHE A 698 19.15 19.24 -10.50
C PHE A 698 18.96 18.68 -9.08
N THR A 699 19.77 17.69 -8.69
CA THR A 699 19.92 17.31 -7.28
C THR A 699 20.57 18.45 -6.50
N LEU A 700 20.28 18.55 -5.21
CA LEU A 700 20.74 19.65 -4.36
C LEU A 700 22.12 19.39 -3.77
N GLY A 701 22.87 20.47 -3.53
CA GLY A 701 24.10 20.44 -2.76
C GLY A 701 23.87 20.41 -1.25
N SER A 702 24.84 19.88 -0.49
CA SER A 702 24.71 19.70 0.97
C SER A 702 24.46 20.96 1.80
N ILE A 703 24.77 22.15 1.27
CA ILE A 703 24.48 23.43 1.95
C ILE A 703 23.19 24.11 1.45
N SER A 704 22.45 23.47 0.56
CA SER A 704 21.27 24.07 -0.03
C SER A 704 20.19 24.29 1.01
N SER A 705 19.68 25.52 1.11
CA SER A 705 18.51 25.85 1.92
C SER A 705 17.25 25.16 1.45
N CYS A 706 17.26 24.54 0.26
CA CYS A 706 16.16 23.68 -0.18
C CYS A 706 16.14 22.31 0.51
N LEU A 707 17.20 21.92 1.23
CA LEU A 707 17.21 20.68 2.01
C LEU A 707 16.43 20.81 3.32
N PRO A 708 15.74 19.75 3.80
CA PRO A 708 14.94 19.79 5.02
C PRO A 708 15.68 20.34 6.24
N GLU A 709 16.94 19.96 6.40
CA GLU A 709 17.81 20.36 7.51
C GLU A 709 18.24 21.84 7.48
N ASN A 710 18.10 22.51 6.33
CA ASN A 710 18.65 23.84 6.09
C ASN A 710 17.56 24.93 5.93
N ASN A 711 16.28 24.61 6.11
CA ASN A 711 15.20 25.61 6.08
C ASN A 711 14.25 25.56 7.28
N SER A 712 13.55 26.67 7.49
CA SER A 712 12.55 26.81 8.55
C SER A 712 11.31 25.93 8.37
N CYS A 713 11.09 25.39 7.16
CA CYS A 713 9.97 24.51 6.87
C CYS A 713 10.21 23.08 7.37
N ASN A 714 11.46 22.69 7.60
CA ASN A 714 11.87 21.30 7.90
C ASN A 714 11.37 20.31 6.83
N GLN A 715 11.32 20.75 5.57
CA GLN A 715 10.82 19.98 4.43
C GLN A 715 11.73 20.16 3.23
N LEU A 716 11.76 19.15 2.34
CA LEU A 716 12.48 19.25 1.08
C LEU A 716 11.72 20.23 0.17
N ILE A 717 12.42 21.23 -0.35
CA ILE A 717 11.93 22.17 -1.35
C ILE A 717 12.51 21.72 -2.70
N GLY A 718 11.67 21.36 -3.66
CA GLY A 718 12.05 20.84 -4.99
C GLY A 718 11.89 19.33 -5.13
N ALA A 719 12.15 18.83 -6.35
CA ALA A 719 11.89 17.45 -6.75
C ALA A 719 12.95 16.45 -6.32
N PHE A 720 14.18 16.91 -6.06
CA PHE A 720 15.32 16.05 -5.80
C PHE A 720 16.01 16.48 -4.51
N GLY A 721 16.39 15.49 -3.69
CA GLY A 721 17.16 15.71 -2.47
C GLY A 721 18.64 16.01 -2.74
N GLN A 722 19.46 15.88 -1.70
CA GLN A 722 20.90 16.06 -1.81
C GLN A 722 21.51 15.01 -2.77
N GLY A 723 22.29 15.46 -3.75
CA GLY A 723 23.00 14.57 -4.68
C GLY A 723 24.52 14.80 -4.72
N CYS A 724 25.01 15.87 -4.09
CA CYS A 724 26.43 16.15 -4.02
C CYS A 724 26.79 16.84 -2.71
N GLU A 725 28.00 16.56 -2.23
CA GLU A 725 28.61 17.34 -1.18
C GLU A 725 29.15 18.63 -1.78
N ILE A 726 28.71 19.75 -1.22
CA ILE A 726 29.32 21.04 -1.51
C ILE A 726 30.01 21.51 -0.23
N TYR A 727 31.32 21.27 -0.19
CA TYR A 727 32.15 21.80 0.88
C TYR A 727 32.17 23.32 0.78
N LEU A 728 32.11 24.02 1.91
CA LEU A 728 32.29 25.49 1.99
C LEU A 728 33.62 25.98 1.39
N ASN A 729 34.54 25.07 1.03
CA ASN A 729 35.77 25.37 0.29
C ASN A 729 35.61 25.28 -1.25
N ARG A 730 34.44 24.86 -1.73
CA ARG A 730 33.97 24.90 -3.13
C ARG A 730 32.81 25.90 -3.33
N ILE A 731 32.47 26.65 -2.29
CA ILE A 731 31.59 27.80 -2.36
C ILE A 731 32.39 28.96 -1.82
N PHE A 732 32.69 29.90 -2.70
CA PHE A 732 33.09 31.26 -2.35
C PHE A 732 32.44 31.70 -1.02
N PRO A 733 33.22 32.10 -0.02
CA PRO A 733 32.69 32.31 1.31
C PRO A 733 31.67 33.43 1.27
N ASN A 734 30.48 33.11 1.79
CA ASN A 734 29.79 34.05 2.65
C ASN A 734 29.18 33.33 3.86
N PRO A 735 29.89 33.26 5.01
CA PRO A 735 29.25 32.99 6.28
C PRO A 735 28.98 34.32 7.01
N VAL A 736 27.67 34.58 7.18
CA VAL A 736 27.02 35.11 8.38
C VAL A 736 27.23 36.60 8.75
N HIS A 737 26.12 37.34 8.60
CA HIS A 737 25.74 38.62 9.22
C HIS A 737 26.68 39.83 9.06
N LEU A 738 26.44 40.63 8.00
CA LEU A 738 26.24 42.09 8.07
C LEU A 738 25.66 42.57 6.71
N LEU A 739 24.82 43.60 6.76
CA LEU A 739 24.01 44.10 5.65
C LEU A 739 24.83 44.54 4.40
N LYS A 740 24.25 44.25 3.22
CA LYS A 740 24.26 45.02 1.95
C LYS A 740 25.62 45.28 1.23
N ALA A 741 25.79 44.59 0.08
CA ALA A 741 25.88 45.17 -1.29
C ALA A 741 27.03 44.62 -2.20
N PHE A 742 26.60 44.03 -3.33
CA PHE A 742 27.22 43.82 -4.66
C PHE A 742 28.14 42.64 -5.03
N ASN A 743 27.60 41.87 -6.00
CA ASN A 743 28.25 41.10 -7.06
C ASN A 743 28.42 42.04 -8.28
N ILE A 744 29.60 42.08 -8.90
CA ILE A 744 30.03 43.07 -9.91
C ILE A 744 29.30 42.92 -11.28
N ASN A 745 28.45 41.91 -11.44
CA ASN A 745 27.75 41.66 -12.71
C ASN A 745 26.43 42.44 -12.92
N ASN A 746 25.99 43.26 -11.95
CA ASN A 746 24.82 44.13 -12.12
C ASN A 746 25.26 45.59 -12.32
N GLU A 747 24.81 46.21 -13.42
CA GLU A 747 25.18 47.57 -13.87
C GLU A 747 24.82 48.72 -12.90
N LEU A 748 24.22 48.45 -11.72
CA LEU A 748 23.67 49.44 -10.78
C LEU A 748 23.97 49.08 -9.32
N ILE A 749 24.68 49.96 -8.59
CA ILE A 749 24.95 49.97 -7.14
C ILE A 749 23.77 50.57 -6.37
N ASN A 750 23.35 49.92 -5.29
CA ASN A 750 22.30 50.38 -4.36
C ASN A 750 22.96 50.96 -3.08
N LEU A 751 22.78 52.25 -2.80
CA LEU A 751 23.20 52.89 -1.53
C LEU A 751 21.98 53.05 -0.63
N ILE A 752 22.01 52.52 0.60
CA ILE A 752 20.89 52.66 1.55
C ILE A 752 21.35 53.44 2.77
N SER A 753 20.60 54.48 3.14
CA SER A 753 20.88 55.37 4.27
C SER A 753 19.67 55.46 5.20
N SER A 754 19.86 55.63 6.51
CA SER A 754 18.80 55.35 7.49
C SER A 754 17.91 56.49 7.93
N ASP A 755 18.23 57.79 7.77
CA ASP A 755 17.33 58.83 8.34
C ASP A 755 17.28 60.13 7.52
N LEU A 756 16.09 60.49 7.03
CA LEU A 756 15.75 61.83 6.55
C LEU A 756 15.30 62.75 7.71
N PRO A 757 15.32 64.09 7.57
CA PRO A 757 14.79 65.00 8.58
C PRO A 757 13.36 64.65 9.01
N GLU A 758 13.05 64.74 10.31
CA GLU A 758 11.72 64.41 10.85
C GLU A 758 10.61 65.15 10.11
N GLY A 759 9.61 64.41 9.63
CA GLY A 759 8.43 64.95 8.94
C GLY A 759 8.54 65.02 7.42
N TYR A 760 9.66 64.60 6.84
CA TYR A 760 9.86 64.53 5.40
C TYR A 760 9.95 63.10 4.87
N SER A 761 9.53 62.91 3.62
CA SER A 761 9.60 61.65 2.90
C SER A 761 10.58 61.68 1.73
N SER A 762 11.00 60.49 1.27
CA SER A 762 11.85 60.31 0.08
C SER A 762 11.26 60.95 -1.19
N ALA A 763 9.94 61.12 -1.27
CA ALA A 763 9.27 61.79 -2.40
C ALA A 763 9.48 63.31 -2.41
N GLU A 764 9.91 63.90 -1.29
CA GLU A 764 10.09 65.34 -1.10
C GLU A 764 11.54 65.77 -1.30
N ILE A 765 12.43 64.88 -1.74
CA ILE A 765 13.83 65.19 -2.04
C ILE A 765 13.95 65.83 -3.43
N ASN A 766 14.69 66.93 -3.52
CA ASN A 766 15.10 67.49 -4.80
C ASN A 766 16.23 66.62 -5.38
N THR A 767 15.88 65.65 -6.23
CA THR A 767 16.82 64.69 -6.81
C THR A 767 17.98 65.33 -7.58
N GLY A 768 17.80 66.55 -8.10
CA GLY A 768 18.85 67.32 -8.79
C GLY A 768 19.88 67.98 -7.87
N SER A 769 19.67 67.93 -6.55
CA SER A 769 20.56 68.51 -5.54
C SER A 769 21.43 67.47 -4.82
N ILE A 770 21.29 66.19 -5.14
CA ILE A 770 21.96 65.10 -4.42
C ILE A 770 23.46 65.09 -4.73
N LEU A 771 24.25 65.12 -3.66
CA LEU A 771 25.70 65.05 -3.62
C LEU A 771 26.13 63.80 -2.86
N ILE A 772 27.22 63.16 -3.30
CA ILE A 772 27.91 62.09 -2.59
C ILE A 772 29.35 62.56 -2.35
N ASN A 773 29.77 62.62 -1.08
CA ASN A 773 31.02 63.25 -0.66
C ASN A 773 31.23 64.64 -1.30
N GLY A 774 30.16 65.42 -1.40
CA GLY A 774 30.18 66.77 -1.99
C GLY A 774 30.22 66.83 -3.53
N THR A 775 30.15 65.69 -4.24
CA THR A 775 30.14 65.63 -5.72
C THR A 775 28.74 65.33 -6.25
N LEU A 776 28.29 66.06 -7.26
CA LEU A 776 26.95 65.95 -7.83
C LEU A 776 26.71 64.58 -8.49
N SER A 777 25.60 63.90 -8.14
CA SER A 777 25.25 62.59 -8.71
C SER A 777 24.80 62.73 -10.18
N PRO A 778 25.49 62.12 -11.18
CA PRO A 778 25.30 62.55 -12.57
C PRO A 778 24.11 61.95 -13.35
N ASP A 779 23.40 60.93 -12.85
CA ASP A 779 22.31 60.29 -13.59
C ASP A 779 21.14 59.87 -12.67
N SER A 780 19.95 59.72 -13.28
CA SER A 780 18.62 59.51 -12.67
C SER A 780 18.62 58.71 -11.36
N VAL A 781 18.62 59.45 -10.25
CA VAL A 781 18.44 58.89 -8.91
C VAL A 781 17.01 58.37 -8.78
N ASN A 782 16.83 57.06 -8.80
CA ASN A 782 15.56 56.43 -8.48
C ASN A 782 15.46 56.27 -6.97
N LEU A 783 14.58 57.07 -6.35
CA LEU A 783 14.28 57.03 -4.93
C LEU A 783 13.22 55.97 -4.67
N PHE A 784 13.52 55.04 -3.77
CA PHE A 784 12.54 54.04 -3.30
C PHE A 784 12.34 54.22 -1.80
N SER A 785 11.07 54.34 -1.39
CA SER A 785 10.70 54.24 0.02
C SER A 785 10.68 52.77 0.44
N THR A 786 11.24 52.47 1.61
CA THR A 786 11.20 51.14 2.20
C THR A 786 9.89 50.82 2.93
N HIS A 787 8.95 51.78 3.08
CA HIS A 787 7.64 51.52 3.71
C HIS A 787 6.58 52.63 3.46
N PRO A 788 5.27 52.34 3.30
CA PRO A 788 4.26 53.39 3.26
C PRO A 788 3.94 53.90 4.68
N ALA A 789 4.39 55.12 4.97
CA ALA A 789 3.74 56.08 5.88
C ALA A 789 3.84 55.92 7.42
N VAL A 790 5.04 55.78 8.02
CA VAL A 790 5.32 56.31 9.39
C VAL A 790 6.82 56.63 9.55
N ALA A 791 7.15 57.65 10.37
CA ALA A 791 8.49 58.21 10.61
C ALA A 791 9.63 57.19 10.78
N GLY A 792 10.74 57.43 10.07
CA GLY A 792 11.94 56.56 9.98
C GLY A 792 12.27 56.12 8.54
N GLU A 793 12.14 57.02 7.56
CA GLU A 793 12.31 56.66 6.15
C GLU A 793 13.79 56.51 5.75
N GLY A 794 14.16 55.32 5.29
CA GLY A 794 15.46 55.06 4.68
C GLY A 794 15.50 55.47 3.20
N LEU A 795 16.62 56.08 2.78
CA LEU A 795 16.88 56.53 1.41
C LEU A 795 17.63 55.45 0.64
N LEU A 796 17.05 54.94 -0.47
CA LEU A 796 17.76 54.06 -1.42
C LEU A 796 18.14 54.83 -2.69
N LEU A 797 19.44 54.92 -3.00
CA LEU A 797 19.98 55.46 -4.26
C LEU A 797 20.44 54.33 -5.16
N LYS A 798 20.15 54.37 -6.46
CA LYS A 798 20.72 53.45 -7.47
C LYS A 798 21.68 54.20 -8.40
N ILE A 799 22.94 53.75 -8.52
CA ILE A 799 24.01 54.43 -9.27
C ILE A 799 24.73 53.43 -10.17
N SER A 800 25.09 53.79 -11.40
CA SER A 800 25.87 52.88 -12.25
C SER A 800 27.24 52.52 -11.67
N ALA A 801 27.61 51.24 -11.68
CA ALA A 801 28.90 50.76 -11.17
C ALA A 801 30.10 51.38 -11.91
N ASN A 802 30.02 51.44 -13.25
CA ASN A 802 31.04 52.06 -14.09
C ASN A 802 31.20 53.56 -13.78
N HIS A 803 30.09 54.25 -13.50
CA HIS A 803 30.11 55.67 -13.21
C HIS A 803 30.67 55.96 -11.80
N PHE A 804 30.31 55.15 -10.81
CA PHE A 804 30.84 55.26 -9.46
C PHE A 804 32.36 55.11 -9.44
N ILE A 805 32.89 54.12 -10.18
CA ILE A 805 34.34 53.90 -10.34
C ILE A 805 35.03 55.10 -11.01
N LEU A 806 34.43 55.69 -12.05
CA LEU A 806 35.00 56.84 -12.76
C LEU A 806 35.05 58.12 -11.89
N SER A 807 34.07 58.30 -11.00
CA SER A 807 33.91 59.52 -10.19
C SER A 807 34.61 59.45 -8.83
N TYR A 808 34.76 58.25 -8.24
CA TYR A 808 35.31 58.07 -6.89
C TYR A 808 36.56 57.18 -6.84
N GLY A 809 37.02 56.66 -7.98
CA GLY A 809 38.22 55.83 -8.10
C GLY A 809 37.95 54.33 -7.91
N PHE A 810 38.96 53.51 -8.21
CA PHE A 810 38.90 52.07 -7.95
C PHE A 810 39.13 51.79 -6.45
N LEU A 811 38.28 50.95 -5.87
CA LEU A 811 38.33 50.56 -4.47
C LEU A 811 39.44 49.51 -4.28
N TYR A 812 40.66 49.96 -3.98
CA TYR A 812 41.82 49.10 -3.73
C TYR A 812 42.36 49.34 -2.30
N ASP A 813 41.53 49.17 -1.28
CA ASP A 813 42.01 49.06 0.10
C ASP A 813 40.98 48.35 0.97
N VAL A 814 41.44 47.66 2.01
CA VAL A 814 40.62 46.99 3.04
C VAL A 814 40.18 47.95 4.15
N THR A 815 40.28 49.26 3.91
CA THR A 815 39.85 50.28 4.86
C THR A 815 38.38 50.61 4.67
N GLU A 816 37.57 50.44 5.72
CA GLU A 816 36.22 50.99 5.84
C GLU A 816 36.21 52.45 5.39
N GLN A 817 35.42 52.77 4.37
CA GLN A 817 35.31 54.14 3.85
C GLN A 817 33.86 54.61 3.99
N GLU A 818 33.65 55.59 4.87
CA GLU A 818 32.34 56.23 5.06
C GLU A 818 32.08 57.20 3.90
N TYR A 819 30.85 57.18 3.38
CA TYR A 819 30.39 58.14 2.38
C TYR A 819 29.27 59.00 2.96
N THR A 820 29.36 60.31 2.74
CA THR A 820 28.35 61.30 3.10
C THR A 820 27.42 61.53 1.90
N ILE A 821 26.12 61.38 2.11
CA ILE A 821 25.08 61.73 1.15
C ILE A 821 24.41 63.01 1.62
N SER A 822 24.40 64.05 0.81
CA SER A 822 23.77 65.34 1.15
C SER A 822 22.91 65.86 0.00
N GLY A 823 21.91 66.68 0.31
CA GLY A 823 21.07 67.32 -0.70
C GLY A 823 20.09 68.30 -0.07
N GLU A 824 19.12 68.74 -0.86
CA GLU A 824 18.02 69.60 -0.41
C GLU A 824 16.68 68.89 -0.62
N MET A 825 15.73 69.14 0.27
CA MET A 825 14.31 68.85 0.04
C MET A 825 13.74 69.84 -0.98
N ASN A 826 12.58 69.53 -1.56
CA ASN A 826 11.90 70.36 -2.54
C ASN A 826 11.52 71.76 -2.00
N ASP A 827 11.47 71.95 -0.68
CA ASP A 827 11.26 73.24 -0.02
C ASP A 827 12.56 74.00 0.33
N GLY A 828 13.73 73.45 -0.06
CA GLY A 828 15.05 74.02 0.18
C GLY A 828 15.69 73.65 1.53
N THR A 829 15.07 72.77 2.31
CA THR A 829 15.64 72.29 3.57
C THR A 829 16.82 71.34 3.28
N PRO A 830 18.05 71.61 3.76
CA PRO A 830 19.19 70.73 3.52
C PRO A 830 19.13 69.47 4.39
N PHE A 831 19.66 68.37 3.87
CA PHE A 831 19.91 67.14 4.62
C PHE A 831 21.32 66.61 4.35
N GLU A 832 21.87 65.91 5.32
CA GLU A 832 23.17 65.23 5.25
C GLU A 832 23.08 63.95 6.06
N ILE A 833 23.46 62.82 5.47
CA ILE A 833 23.38 61.49 6.09
C ILE A 833 24.68 60.75 5.83
N MET A 834 25.18 60.09 6.87
CA MET A 834 26.32 59.17 6.72
C MET A 834 25.80 57.80 6.35
N SER A 835 26.47 57.15 5.41
CA SER A 835 26.15 55.79 5.00
C SER A 835 26.99 54.78 5.78
N ASP A 836 26.33 53.72 6.25
CA ASP A 836 26.98 52.61 6.95
C ASP A 836 27.25 51.48 5.93
N PHE A 837 28.35 51.54 5.18
CA PHE A 837 28.81 50.39 4.40
C PHE A 837 30.33 50.31 4.27
N THR A 838 30.82 49.07 4.16
CA THR A 838 32.23 48.72 3.99
C THR A 838 32.42 48.10 2.60
N PHE A 839 33.30 48.66 1.77
CA PHE A 839 33.75 47.99 0.55
C PHE A 839 34.98 47.13 0.85
N VAL A 840 34.95 45.85 0.44
CA VAL A 840 36.12 44.97 0.48
C VAL A 840 36.56 44.69 -0.95
N GLY A 841 37.68 45.28 -1.38
CA GLY A 841 38.31 44.98 -2.67
C GLY A 841 39.47 43.98 -2.50
N HIS A 842 39.65 43.07 -3.47
CA HIS A 842 40.76 42.10 -3.48
C HIS A 842 41.83 42.46 -4.53
N ARG A 843 43.09 42.09 -4.27
CA ARG A 843 44.22 42.31 -5.18
C ARG A 843 44.46 41.04 -6.01
N SER A 844 44.23 41.12 -7.32
CA SER A 844 44.54 40.03 -8.26
C SER A 844 46.04 39.69 -8.22
N GLY A 845 46.38 38.41 -8.06
CA GLY A 845 47.76 37.93 -7.87
C GLY A 845 48.19 37.67 -6.43
N ASP A 846 47.43 38.10 -5.42
CA ASP A 846 47.66 37.82 -3.99
C ASP A 846 46.95 36.50 -3.62
N VAL A 847 47.53 35.40 -4.10
CA VAL A 847 46.94 34.07 -4.06
C VAL A 847 46.88 33.53 -2.63
N ASN A 848 47.81 33.92 -1.76
CA ASN A 848 47.87 33.48 -0.37
C ASN A 848 47.09 34.40 0.60
N LEU A 849 46.59 35.55 0.11
CA LEU A 849 45.80 36.56 0.82
C LEU A 849 46.52 37.24 2.00
N ASP A 850 47.84 37.41 1.88
CA ASP A 850 48.65 38.09 2.90
C ASP A 850 48.75 39.62 2.69
N GLY A 851 48.13 40.13 1.63
CA GLY A 851 48.10 41.55 1.27
C GLY A 851 49.26 41.98 0.38
N THR A 852 50.13 41.06 -0.02
CA THR A 852 51.24 41.30 -0.95
C THR A 852 51.14 40.39 -2.18
N VAL A 853 51.80 40.76 -3.28
CA VAL A 853 51.90 39.90 -4.48
C VAL A 853 53.38 39.60 -4.65
N ASP A 854 53.80 38.46 -4.13
CA ASP A 854 55.20 38.06 -4.06
C ASP A 854 55.42 36.59 -4.43
N ILE A 855 56.64 36.08 -4.21
CA ILE A 855 57.01 34.74 -4.68
C ILE A 855 56.31 33.64 -3.91
N SER A 856 55.80 33.94 -2.72
CA SER A 856 55.00 33.02 -1.94
C SER A 856 53.64 32.79 -2.60
N ASP A 857 53.06 33.79 -3.28
CA ASP A 857 51.83 33.64 -4.08
C ASP A 857 52.04 32.74 -5.29
N LEU A 858 53.17 32.89 -5.98
CA LEU A 858 53.53 32.02 -7.09
C LEU A 858 53.73 30.56 -6.63
N VAL A 859 54.41 30.36 -5.51
CA VAL A 859 54.60 29.03 -4.92
C VAL A 859 53.26 28.42 -4.52
N TYR A 860 52.35 29.23 -3.98
CA TYR A 860 51.01 28.81 -3.60
C TYR A 860 50.15 28.46 -4.82
N ALA A 861 50.17 29.30 -5.88
CA ALA A 861 49.50 29.06 -7.15
C ALA A 861 49.97 27.76 -7.82
N VAL A 862 51.28 27.52 -7.89
CA VAL A 862 51.83 26.27 -8.41
C VAL A 862 51.40 25.08 -7.54
N GLY A 863 51.38 25.24 -6.21
CA GLY A 863 50.90 24.22 -5.29
C GLY A 863 49.45 23.81 -5.55
N ILE A 864 48.57 24.76 -5.89
CA ILE A 864 47.16 24.51 -6.23
C ILE A 864 47.04 23.67 -7.52
N PHE A 865 47.83 23.98 -8.56
CA PHE A 865 47.78 23.26 -9.84
C PHE A 865 48.32 21.83 -9.80
N PHE A 866 49.17 21.51 -8.82
CA PHE A 866 49.80 20.19 -8.68
C PHE A 866 49.34 19.44 -7.41
N ASP A 867 48.16 19.77 -6.88
CA ASP A 867 47.52 19.07 -5.75
C ASP A 867 48.32 19.10 -4.42
N GLY A 868 49.22 20.08 -4.27
CA GLY A 868 50.12 20.25 -3.13
C GLY A 868 49.73 21.35 -2.13
N ALA A 869 48.75 22.20 -2.46
CA ALA A 869 48.25 23.28 -1.60
C ALA A 869 46.73 23.36 -1.63
N THR A 870 46.14 23.86 -0.54
CA THR A 870 44.70 24.11 -0.44
C THR A 870 44.28 25.26 -1.38
N PRO A 871 43.17 25.14 -2.13
CA PRO A 871 42.67 26.21 -3.00
C PRO A 871 42.53 27.54 -2.24
N PRO A 872 42.78 28.68 -2.88
CA PRO A 872 42.70 29.99 -2.24
C PRO A 872 41.23 30.29 -1.93
N ALA A 873 40.97 31.08 -0.89
CA ALA A 873 39.60 31.33 -0.44
C ALA A 873 38.73 32.07 -1.48
N ARG A 874 39.33 32.66 -2.53
CA ARG A 874 38.63 33.27 -3.68
C ARG A 874 39.39 33.07 -5.00
N ASP A 875 38.67 32.58 -6.00
CA ASP A 875 39.19 32.26 -7.34
C ASP A 875 39.72 33.47 -8.11
N GLU A 876 39.20 34.67 -7.84
CA GLU A 876 39.61 35.94 -8.48
C GLU A 876 41.05 36.38 -8.12
N ALA A 877 41.61 35.82 -7.04
CA ALA A 877 43.01 36.05 -6.67
C ALA A 877 43.99 35.27 -7.56
N ILE A 878 43.54 34.11 -8.07
CA ILE A 878 44.33 33.22 -8.95
C ILE A 878 43.95 33.33 -10.44
N ASP A 879 42.74 33.80 -10.79
CA ASP A 879 42.39 34.26 -12.14
C ASP A 879 43.00 35.65 -12.40
N ILE A 880 44.30 35.64 -12.64
CA ILE A 880 45.14 36.82 -12.82
C ILE A 880 44.90 37.44 -14.19
N ASP A 881 44.53 36.59 -15.13
CA ASP A 881 44.34 36.97 -16.51
C ASP A 881 42.93 37.53 -16.80
N ARG A 882 41.99 37.27 -15.88
CA ARG A 882 40.58 37.70 -15.83
C ARG A 882 39.72 37.19 -16.98
N ASN A 883 40.06 36.01 -17.51
CA ASN A 883 39.29 35.37 -18.55
C ASN A 883 38.16 34.48 -17.98
N GLY A 884 38.07 34.33 -16.65
CA GLY A 884 37.08 33.52 -15.95
C GLY A 884 37.43 32.02 -15.88
N ILE A 885 38.65 31.64 -16.24
CA ILE A 885 39.17 30.28 -16.29
C ILE A 885 40.51 30.25 -15.57
N ILE A 886 40.61 29.45 -14.49
CA ILE A 886 41.88 29.24 -13.80
C ILE A 886 42.70 28.21 -14.58
N ASP A 887 43.75 28.66 -15.27
CA ASP A 887 44.64 27.79 -16.03
C ASP A 887 46.13 28.18 -15.91
N ILE A 888 47.00 27.46 -16.63
CA ILE A 888 48.45 27.73 -16.58
C ILE A 888 48.80 29.14 -17.08
N GLY A 889 47.92 29.77 -17.87
CA GLY A 889 48.02 31.15 -18.33
C GLY A 889 48.03 32.16 -17.19
N ASP A 890 47.32 31.88 -16.09
CA ASP A 890 47.34 32.73 -14.89
C ASP A 890 48.69 32.72 -14.19
N ILE A 891 49.28 31.52 -14.02
CA ILE A 891 50.62 31.37 -13.46
C ILE A 891 51.64 32.09 -14.35
N VAL A 892 51.50 31.98 -15.67
CA VAL A 892 52.36 32.69 -16.62
C VAL A 892 52.25 34.20 -16.43
N LYS A 893 51.03 34.75 -16.26
CA LYS A 893 50.84 36.18 -15.97
C LYS A 893 51.37 36.58 -14.59
N LEU A 894 51.27 35.73 -13.58
CA LEU A 894 51.86 36.01 -12.26
C LEU A 894 53.37 36.13 -12.37
N VAL A 895 54.01 35.18 -13.06
CA VAL A 895 55.45 35.18 -13.30
C VAL A 895 55.87 36.44 -14.08
N ASP A 896 55.12 36.82 -15.12
CA ASP A 896 55.36 38.02 -15.94
C ASP A 896 55.17 39.33 -15.14
N TYR A 897 54.26 39.35 -14.17
CA TYR A 897 54.11 40.49 -13.25
C TYR A 897 55.30 40.60 -12.28
N MET A 898 55.82 39.46 -11.85
CA MET A 898 56.85 39.35 -10.81
C MET A 898 58.29 39.55 -11.29
N PHE A 899 58.58 39.17 -12.54
CA PHE A 899 59.93 39.13 -13.13
C PHE A 899 59.97 39.89 -14.46
#